data_AF-A0A1F4R8Q1-F1
#
_entry.id   AF-A0A1F4R8Q1-F1
#
_cell.length_a   1.000
_cell.length_b   1.000
_cell.length_c   1.000
_cell.angle_alpha   90.00
_cell.angle_beta   90.00
_cell.angle_gamma   90.00
#
_symmetry.space_group_name_H-M   'P 1'
#
loop_
_entity.id
_entity.type
_entity.pdbx_description
1 polymer ?
#
loop_
_entity_poly.entity_id
_entity_poly.type
_entity_poly.pdbx_seq_one_letter_code
_entity_poly.pdbx_strand_id
1 'polypeptide(L)'
;VVERPLLKNLTVKVTPPQYSRLKSFYLEDNVGDVTALKGSSLQLKGDANKPLSEGKIGFEKSRDMDLKIVDNHVAASFILSHDDNYSLYLKDASGYESENPIGYHLRAIADQYPFIRIVSPGKDIDLGEDMHLALLFEAEDDFGISQAQIGYQLLPEGAGEADSSDFQFIQVPDFHAGAEKIRHIVDWDLSFTDMLPKDVLVYFIEVFDNDEVSGPKRSRSQLFRARFPSIYELYEEVAYSQDEAIEKLESVYEKSVDLKDKIDKLSLELRRAEEIDWQRQQEISDAVQNQKDFQEELQKTSDALDQMIEKMEKNQLASVETLNKYQELQQLIKEIMTPELQEVMEKMAEAMQSLDQKKLQQAMQQLNLSEEELLKNLDRTISLLKRIKMEQMLDRSLRMAEELQQRQQTIQNDLDNDRKSKEELAKEQENIHRDSESLKESLDDLLEQMSQEPGMPEQQIEEALAQLDSANSQQKQSDRMNALQHGSQSQFQQESLQLQQRLNNISQQLSAAKDMMTGAMNQQMLQAMRQSMRNLLELSKEQEVLLNETRDLPRNSALSPEITERQKNLSSALSREMNKLYEASKQSLAIPSAAGGSMGNALLQMEGAMESLQERNNTRASGQQGEAMAALNESVKKLQSSMQNMLQGSSGGMSYEQYLQRMQQMAGMQQGINEQTLGLGLGQQMSLQQQAALSRLAAQQNAVRKSMEQLAQEAADASEIMGSLDKIAEDMKEVEKDLGAQNISRETIQRQNQILSRMLDYQKSMREREYSNKRKAETGKEYITLSPGDLPEDLGERSSRLLQDLLRAQKEGYSRDYLELIKNYFEAVTEYEKRK
;
A
#
# COMPACT_ATOMS: atom_id res chain seq x y z
N VAL A 1 -17.91 -33.39 85.94
CA VAL A 1 -17.43 -32.71 84.72
C VAL A 1 -18.66 -32.20 84.01
N VAL A 2 -18.82 -30.88 83.86
CA VAL A 2 -19.95 -30.30 83.11
C VAL A 2 -19.52 -30.28 81.66
N GLU A 3 -20.26 -30.97 80.80
CA GLU A 3 -20.04 -30.91 79.35
C GLU A 3 -20.38 -29.50 78.89
N ARG A 4 -19.53 -28.82 78.11
CA ARG A 4 -19.76 -27.45 77.60
C ARG A 4 -20.37 -27.47 76.19
N PRO A 5 -21.00 -26.38 75.71
CA PRO A 5 -21.45 -26.32 74.33
C PRO A 5 -20.25 -26.38 73.38
N LEU A 6 -20.32 -27.32 72.41
CA LEU A 6 -19.32 -27.51 71.37
C LEU A 6 -20.05 -27.70 70.03
N LEU A 7 -19.48 -27.10 68.98
CA LEU A 7 -19.92 -27.31 67.61
C LEU A 7 -19.46 -28.70 67.14
N LYS A 8 -20.41 -29.58 66.81
CA LYS A 8 -20.13 -30.94 66.29
C LYS A 8 -19.88 -30.93 64.79
N ASN A 9 -20.71 -30.18 64.06
CA ASN A 9 -20.66 -30.06 62.62
C ASN A 9 -20.69 -28.59 62.21
N LEU A 10 -19.83 -28.21 61.28
CA LEU A 10 -19.86 -26.94 60.57
C LEU A 10 -19.91 -27.19 59.06
N THR A 11 -20.91 -26.62 58.40
CA THR A 11 -21.03 -26.61 56.94
C THR A 11 -21.09 -25.18 56.46
N VAL A 12 -20.19 -24.83 55.53
CA VAL A 12 -20.14 -23.52 54.90
C VAL A 12 -20.49 -23.63 53.43
N LYS A 13 -21.55 -22.94 53.02
CA LYS A 13 -21.89 -22.74 51.60
C LYS A 13 -21.34 -21.42 51.13
N VAL A 14 -20.54 -21.46 50.07
CA VAL A 14 -20.00 -20.27 49.40
C VAL A 14 -20.76 -20.04 48.10
N THR A 15 -21.33 -18.85 47.96
CA THR A 15 -21.98 -18.40 46.71
C THR A 15 -21.17 -17.23 46.13
N PRO A 16 -20.38 -17.45 45.07
CA PRO A 16 -19.63 -16.38 44.41
C PRO A 16 -20.53 -15.25 43.86
N PRO A 17 -19.97 -14.05 43.59
CA PRO A 17 -20.72 -12.96 42.95
C PRO A 17 -21.34 -13.37 41.62
N GLN A 18 -22.50 -12.79 41.27
CA GLN A 18 -23.24 -13.17 40.06
C GLN A 18 -22.44 -12.97 38.77
N TYR A 19 -21.64 -11.89 38.69
CA TYR A 19 -20.83 -11.57 37.50
C TYR A 19 -19.83 -12.69 37.15
N SER A 20 -19.29 -13.40 38.16
CA SER A 20 -18.32 -14.48 37.97
C SER A 20 -18.89 -15.73 37.29
N ARG A 21 -20.23 -15.88 37.25
CA ARG A 21 -20.97 -17.07 36.73
C ARG A 21 -20.55 -18.42 37.35
N LEU A 22 -19.77 -18.40 38.44
CA LEU A 22 -19.31 -19.61 39.13
C LEU A 22 -20.46 -20.25 39.93
N LYS A 23 -20.49 -21.60 39.96
CA LYS A 23 -21.48 -22.34 40.75
C LYS A 23 -21.17 -22.24 42.25
N SER A 24 -22.21 -22.15 43.08
CA SER A 24 -22.06 -22.24 44.53
C SER A 24 -21.52 -23.62 44.92
N PHE A 25 -20.63 -23.66 45.92
CA PHE A 25 -20.02 -24.89 46.42
C PHE A 25 -20.09 -24.94 47.95
N TYR A 26 -19.91 -26.14 48.50
CA TYR A 26 -19.78 -26.37 49.93
C TYR A 26 -18.32 -26.67 50.27
N LEU A 27 -17.87 -26.20 51.43
CA LEU A 27 -16.61 -26.69 52.00
C LEU A 27 -16.80 -28.09 52.58
N GLU A 28 -15.69 -28.80 52.79
CA GLU A 28 -15.71 -30.08 53.52
C GLU A 28 -16.24 -29.88 54.93
N ASP A 29 -16.87 -30.92 55.47
CA ASP A 29 -17.46 -30.86 56.81
C ASP A 29 -16.41 -30.51 57.86
N ASN A 30 -16.74 -29.54 58.72
CA ASN A 30 -15.88 -28.98 59.76
C ASN A 30 -14.69 -28.15 59.27
N VAL A 31 -14.61 -27.81 57.98
CA VAL A 31 -13.67 -26.83 57.46
C VAL A 31 -14.32 -25.45 57.44
N GLY A 32 -13.84 -24.54 58.29
CA GLY A 32 -14.34 -23.17 58.39
C GLY A 32 -13.44 -22.10 57.76
N ASP A 33 -12.23 -22.47 57.31
CA ASP A 33 -11.34 -21.57 56.56
C ASP A 33 -11.92 -21.35 55.15
N VAL A 34 -12.17 -20.10 54.79
CA VAL A 34 -12.80 -19.73 53.52
C VAL A 34 -11.85 -18.89 52.69
N THR A 35 -11.48 -19.39 51.51
CA THR A 35 -10.82 -18.61 50.46
C THR A 35 -11.80 -18.45 49.30
N ALA A 36 -12.29 -17.23 49.04
CA ALA A 36 -13.29 -16.98 47.98
C ALA A 36 -13.16 -15.57 47.38
N LEU A 37 -13.79 -15.34 46.22
CA LEU A 37 -13.82 -14.01 45.59
C LEU A 37 -14.45 -12.97 46.52
N LYS A 38 -13.89 -11.77 46.54
CA LYS A 38 -14.50 -10.61 47.21
C LYS A 38 -15.94 -10.42 46.73
N GLY A 39 -16.87 -10.19 47.66
CA GLY A 39 -18.32 -10.12 47.39
C GLY A 39 -19.04 -11.47 47.48
N SER A 40 -18.34 -12.59 47.70
CA SER A 40 -18.99 -13.89 47.90
C SER A 40 -19.89 -13.89 49.14
N SER A 41 -21.10 -14.45 49.01
CA SER A 41 -22.02 -14.67 50.12
C SER A 41 -21.70 -16.00 50.80
N LEU A 42 -21.42 -15.93 52.10
CA LEU A 42 -21.15 -17.08 52.95
C LEU A 42 -22.40 -17.41 53.76
N GLN A 43 -22.77 -18.68 53.79
CA GLN A 43 -23.85 -19.21 54.64
C GLN A 43 -23.28 -20.31 55.52
N LEU A 44 -23.16 -20.05 56.81
CA LEU A 44 -22.74 -21.04 57.79
C LEU A 44 -23.96 -21.70 58.41
N LYS A 45 -23.87 -23.02 58.55
CA LYS A 45 -24.80 -23.83 59.35
C LYS A 45 -23.99 -24.76 60.22
N GLY A 46 -24.44 -24.98 61.45
CA GLY A 46 -23.79 -25.95 62.31
C GLY A 46 -24.69 -26.51 63.39
N ASP A 47 -24.27 -27.66 63.91
CA ASP A 47 -24.99 -28.42 64.93
C ASP A 47 -24.17 -28.45 66.21
N ALA A 48 -24.75 -28.01 67.32
CA ALA A 48 -24.13 -28.11 68.64
C ALA A 48 -24.48 -29.43 69.32
N ASN A 49 -23.63 -29.86 70.28
CA ASN A 49 -23.87 -31.04 71.11
C ASN A 49 -25.08 -30.92 72.05
N LYS A 50 -25.64 -29.72 72.22
CA LYS A 50 -26.75 -29.40 73.15
C LYS A 50 -27.53 -28.15 72.70
N PRO A 51 -28.74 -27.89 73.26
CA PRO A 51 -29.48 -26.65 73.02
C PRO A 51 -28.74 -25.39 73.48
N LEU A 52 -28.83 -24.32 72.67
CA LEU A 52 -28.11 -23.06 72.88
C LEU A 52 -29.08 -21.92 73.24
N SER A 53 -28.63 -20.99 74.08
CA SER A 53 -29.39 -19.76 74.40
C SER A 53 -28.86 -18.53 73.67
N GLU A 54 -27.54 -18.46 73.46
CA GLU A 54 -26.87 -17.36 72.76
C GLU A 54 -25.73 -17.89 71.90
N GLY A 55 -25.40 -17.16 70.84
CA GLY A 55 -24.32 -17.53 69.94
C GLY A 55 -23.89 -16.32 69.11
N LYS A 56 -22.58 -16.15 68.95
CA LYS A 56 -21.99 -15.01 68.25
C LYS A 56 -20.85 -15.44 67.37
N ILE A 57 -20.72 -14.78 66.23
CA ILE A 57 -19.51 -14.78 65.42
C ILE A 57 -18.69 -13.57 65.87
N GLY A 58 -17.56 -13.83 66.49
CA GLY A 58 -16.58 -12.80 66.79
C GLY A 58 -15.63 -12.65 65.61
N PHE A 59 -15.51 -11.44 65.08
CA PHE A 59 -14.55 -11.11 64.01
C PHE A 59 -13.39 -10.30 64.58
N GLU A 60 -12.19 -10.47 64.04
CA GLU A 60 -11.03 -9.73 64.51
C GLU A 60 -11.04 -8.28 63.99
N LYS A 61 -11.46 -8.07 62.74
CA LYS A 61 -11.52 -6.74 62.09
C LYS A 61 -12.93 -6.25 61.84
N SER A 62 -13.86 -7.15 61.51
CA SER A 62 -15.26 -6.82 61.28
C SER A 62 -16.05 -6.71 62.59
N ARG A 63 -17.28 -6.19 62.52
CA ARG A 63 -18.17 -6.14 63.69
C ARG A 63 -18.76 -7.52 63.96
N ASP A 64 -18.73 -7.94 65.22
CA ASP A 64 -19.38 -9.18 65.67
C ASP A 64 -20.84 -9.28 65.23
N MET A 65 -21.27 -10.51 64.94
CA MET A 65 -22.60 -10.81 64.44
C MET A 65 -23.28 -11.90 65.27
N ASP A 66 -24.53 -11.68 65.66
CA ASP A 66 -25.31 -12.69 66.37
C ASP A 66 -25.72 -13.86 65.45
N LEU A 67 -25.62 -15.08 65.97
CA LEU A 67 -26.07 -16.29 65.28
C LEU A 67 -27.59 -16.43 65.40
N LYS A 68 -28.24 -16.91 64.32
CA LYS A 68 -29.62 -17.40 64.41
C LYS A 68 -29.60 -18.79 65.02
N ILE A 69 -30.31 -18.96 66.13
CA ILE A 69 -30.34 -20.23 66.88
C ILE A 69 -31.75 -20.81 66.84
N VAL A 70 -31.83 -22.11 66.53
CA VAL A 70 -33.05 -22.91 66.66
C VAL A 70 -32.68 -24.21 67.37
N ASP A 71 -33.03 -24.32 68.64
CA ASP A 71 -32.66 -25.45 69.52
C ASP A 71 -31.13 -25.65 69.61
N ASN A 72 -30.59 -26.67 68.95
CA ASN A 72 -29.15 -26.93 68.86
C ASN A 72 -28.54 -26.57 67.50
N HIS A 73 -29.30 -25.97 66.58
CA HIS A 73 -28.83 -25.53 65.27
C HIS A 73 -28.46 -24.04 65.28
N VAL A 74 -27.34 -23.71 64.64
CA VAL A 74 -26.90 -22.33 64.42
C VAL A 74 -26.79 -22.02 62.93
N ALA A 75 -27.15 -20.79 62.55
CA ALA A 75 -27.01 -20.30 61.19
C ALA A 75 -26.59 -18.83 61.15
N ALA A 76 -25.76 -18.50 60.16
CA ALA A 76 -25.32 -17.15 59.87
C ALA A 76 -25.12 -16.93 58.38
N SER A 77 -25.27 -15.68 57.94
CA SER A 77 -24.87 -15.31 56.59
C SER A 77 -24.27 -13.91 56.56
N PHE A 78 -23.15 -13.77 55.84
CA PHE A 78 -22.44 -12.51 55.67
C PHE A 78 -21.70 -12.50 54.33
N ILE A 79 -21.16 -11.35 53.95
CA ILE A 79 -20.44 -11.14 52.68
C ILE A 79 -18.95 -11.02 52.97
N LEU A 80 -18.14 -11.76 52.23
CA LEU A 80 -16.68 -11.67 52.30
C LEU A 80 -16.20 -10.39 51.59
N SER A 81 -15.66 -9.42 52.31
CA SER A 81 -15.21 -8.14 51.75
C SER A 81 -13.71 -7.89 51.82
N HIS A 82 -13.04 -8.47 52.82
CA HIS A 82 -11.60 -8.36 53.08
C HIS A 82 -11.13 -9.56 53.91
N ASP A 83 -9.82 -9.70 54.07
CA ASP A 83 -9.22 -10.75 54.90
C ASP A 83 -9.50 -10.51 56.39
N ASP A 84 -10.03 -11.51 57.07
CA ASP A 84 -10.41 -11.44 58.48
C ASP A 84 -10.30 -12.81 59.15
N ASN A 85 -10.33 -12.84 60.47
CA ASN A 85 -10.42 -14.08 61.25
C ASN A 85 -11.72 -14.08 62.03
N TYR A 86 -12.37 -15.23 62.11
CA TYR A 86 -13.60 -15.36 62.89
C TYR A 86 -13.58 -16.57 63.82
N SER A 87 -14.33 -16.46 64.91
CA SER A 87 -14.50 -17.53 65.91
C SER A 87 -15.96 -17.60 66.32
N LEU A 88 -16.45 -18.82 66.56
CA LEU A 88 -17.83 -19.07 66.97
C LEU A 88 -17.88 -19.22 68.50
N TYR A 89 -18.57 -18.29 69.16
CA TYR A 89 -18.79 -18.30 70.59
C TYR A 89 -20.21 -18.79 70.86
N LEU A 90 -20.35 -19.88 71.62
CA LEU A 90 -21.64 -20.52 71.90
C LEU A 90 -21.90 -20.54 73.41
N LYS A 91 -23.15 -20.32 73.80
CA LYS A 91 -23.59 -20.38 75.20
C LYS A 91 -24.86 -21.22 75.33
N ASP A 92 -24.84 -22.14 76.29
CA ASP A 92 -25.96 -23.05 76.52
C ASP A 92 -27.04 -22.45 77.43
N ALA A 93 -28.21 -23.10 77.47
CA ALA A 93 -29.34 -22.66 78.29
C ALA A 93 -29.06 -22.62 79.81
N SER A 94 -27.97 -23.24 80.27
CA SER A 94 -27.52 -23.20 81.67
C SER A 94 -26.48 -22.10 81.93
N GLY A 95 -26.12 -21.33 80.90
CA GLY A 95 -25.20 -20.20 80.97
C GLY A 95 -23.72 -20.55 80.79
N TYR A 96 -23.38 -21.80 80.46
CA TYR A 96 -21.99 -22.19 80.21
C TYR A 96 -21.56 -21.84 78.78
N GLU A 97 -20.39 -21.23 78.65
CA GLU A 97 -19.79 -20.83 77.37
C GLU A 97 -18.84 -21.91 76.82
N SER A 98 -18.68 -21.93 75.50
CA SER A 98 -17.72 -22.78 74.79
C SER A 98 -16.28 -22.48 75.22
N GLU A 99 -15.49 -23.52 75.49
CA GLU A 99 -14.10 -23.40 75.91
C GLU A 99 -13.19 -23.58 74.69
N ASN A 100 -12.28 -22.63 74.45
CA ASN A 100 -11.39 -22.55 73.27
C ASN A 100 -12.14 -22.59 71.92
N PRO A 101 -12.80 -21.49 71.51
CA PRO A 101 -13.45 -21.42 70.20
C PRO A 101 -12.42 -21.59 69.08
N ILE A 102 -12.76 -22.38 68.06
CA ILE A 102 -11.92 -22.61 66.90
C ILE A 102 -11.90 -21.34 66.06
N GLY A 103 -10.69 -20.82 65.78
CA GLY A 103 -10.48 -19.70 64.88
C GLY A 103 -10.38 -20.19 63.44
N TYR A 104 -11.05 -19.48 62.54
CA TYR A 104 -11.06 -19.73 61.11
C TYR A 104 -10.65 -18.47 60.35
N HIS A 105 -9.99 -18.67 59.21
CA HIS A 105 -9.47 -17.60 58.36
C HIS A 105 -10.42 -17.34 57.19
N LEU A 106 -10.66 -16.06 56.93
CA LEU A 106 -11.34 -15.57 55.74
C LEU A 106 -10.29 -14.89 54.86
N ARG A 107 -10.15 -15.38 53.63
CA ARG A 107 -9.27 -14.79 52.61
C ARG A 107 -10.09 -14.38 51.40
N ALA A 108 -10.11 -13.07 51.13
CA ALA A 108 -10.81 -12.46 50.02
C ALA A 108 -9.86 -12.35 48.81
N ILE A 109 -10.14 -13.14 47.76
CA ILE A 109 -9.41 -13.02 46.50
C ILE A 109 -9.98 -11.85 45.71
N ALA A 110 -9.11 -10.91 45.33
CA ALA A 110 -9.45 -9.83 44.41
C ALA A 110 -9.48 -10.35 42.96
N ASP A 111 -10.45 -9.84 42.22
CA ASP A 111 -10.63 -10.04 40.80
C ASP A 111 -9.50 -9.36 39.99
N GLN A 112 -9.10 -9.96 38.86
CA GLN A 112 -7.97 -9.46 38.06
C GLN A 112 -8.37 -8.29 37.17
N TYR A 113 -7.37 -7.65 36.54
CA TYR A 113 -7.62 -6.64 35.53
C TYR A 113 -7.67 -7.32 34.16
N PRO A 114 -8.51 -6.82 33.22
CA PRO A 114 -8.57 -7.37 31.88
C PRO A 114 -7.24 -7.11 31.15
N PHE A 115 -6.88 -8.01 30.24
CA PHE A 115 -5.76 -7.85 29.32
C PHE A 115 -6.26 -7.31 27.97
N ILE A 116 -5.48 -6.44 27.33
CA ILE A 116 -5.79 -5.88 26.00
C ILE A 116 -4.50 -5.61 25.21
N ARG A 117 -4.51 -5.95 23.92
CA ARG A 117 -3.48 -5.55 22.96
C ARG A 117 -4.06 -5.30 21.57
N ILE A 118 -3.42 -4.42 20.81
CA ILE A 118 -3.68 -4.26 19.37
C ILE A 118 -2.70 -5.18 18.64
N VAL A 119 -3.24 -6.14 17.88
CA VAL A 119 -2.48 -7.12 17.09
C VAL A 119 -2.12 -6.56 15.72
N SER A 120 -3.01 -5.78 15.11
CA SER A 120 -2.77 -5.09 13.84
C SER A 120 -3.32 -3.67 13.93
N PRO A 121 -2.59 -2.63 13.49
CA PRO A 121 -1.25 -2.71 12.90
C PRO A 121 -0.14 -3.07 13.91
N GLY A 122 -0.36 -2.84 15.21
CA GLY A 122 0.60 -3.20 16.27
C GLY A 122 1.91 -2.38 16.23
N LYS A 123 1.94 -1.32 15.42
CA LYS A 123 3.04 -0.36 15.26
C LYS A 123 2.48 0.98 14.79
N ASP A 124 3.32 2.00 14.84
CA ASP A 124 3.01 3.29 14.21
C ASP A 124 2.96 3.12 12.68
N ILE A 125 2.03 3.83 12.04
CA ILE A 125 1.80 3.72 10.60
C ILE A 125 1.49 5.07 9.97
N ASP A 126 1.69 5.15 8.66
CA ASP A 126 1.16 6.22 7.82
C ASP A 126 -0.20 5.77 7.22
N LEU A 127 -1.19 6.65 7.29
CA LEU A 127 -2.52 6.47 6.72
C LEU A 127 -2.47 6.62 5.20
N GLY A 128 -3.34 5.87 4.49
CA GLY A 128 -3.57 6.07 3.06
C GLY A 128 -4.56 7.20 2.78
N GLU A 129 -4.73 7.57 1.51
CA GLU A 129 -5.74 8.56 1.08
C GLU A 129 -7.18 8.15 1.43
N ASP A 130 -7.44 6.86 1.62
CA ASP A 130 -8.74 6.34 1.99
C ASP A 130 -9.11 6.66 3.45
N MET A 131 -8.16 7.14 4.27
CA MET A 131 -8.36 7.51 5.68
C MET A 131 -8.99 6.37 6.50
N HIS A 132 -8.71 5.12 6.14
CA HIS A 132 -9.19 3.93 6.85
C HIS A 132 -8.09 3.34 7.73
N LEU A 133 -8.44 3.08 9.00
CA LEU A 133 -7.57 2.43 9.97
C LEU A 133 -8.17 1.09 10.41
N ALA A 134 -7.66 0.01 9.84
CA ALA A 134 -8.03 -1.35 10.21
C ALA A 134 -7.31 -1.79 11.49
N LEU A 135 -8.06 -1.88 12.59
CA LEU A 135 -7.59 -2.34 13.89
C LEU A 135 -8.04 -3.77 14.15
N LEU A 136 -7.10 -4.63 14.54
CA LEU A 136 -7.41 -5.93 15.13
C LEU A 136 -6.91 -5.90 16.56
N PHE A 137 -7.79 -6.12 17.53
CA PHE A 137 -7.39 -6.20 18.94
C PHE A 137 -7.86 -7.48 19.61
N GLU A 138 -7.11 -7.87 20.63
CA GLU A 138 -7.39 -9.04 21.46
C GLU A 138 -7.50 -8.61 22.92
N ALA A 139 -8.60 -8.99 23.56
CA ALA A 139 -8.83 -8.77 24.98
C ALA A 139 -9.14 -10.10 25.69
N GLU A 140 -8.62 -10.28 26.89
CA GLU A 140 -8.86 -11.46 27.71
C GLU A 140 -9.14 -11.08 29.16
N ASP A 141 -10.08 -11.78 29.80
CA ASP A 141 -10.44 -11.58 31.19
C ASP A 141 -10.85 -12.92 31.83
N ASP A 142 -10.82 -13.00 33.16
CA ASP A 142 -11.18 -14.20 33.92
C ASP A 142 -12.70 -14.39 34.06
N PHE A 143 -13.48 -13.30 34.06
CA PHE A 143 -14.95 -13.36 34.19
C PHE A 143 -15.74 -12.69 33.05
N GLY A 144 -15.06 -11.90 32.23
CA GLY A 144 -15.53 -11.42 30.93
C GLY A 144 -15.46 -9.90 30.77
N ILE A 145 -15.24 -9.47 29.52
CA ILE A 145 -15.19 -8.05 29.16
C ILE A 145 -16.60 -7.48 29.02
N SER A 146 -16.90 -6.37 29.70
CA SER A 146 -18.21 -5.70 29.63
C SER A 146 -18.28 -4.64 28.53
N GLN A 147 -17.19 -3.93 28.25
CA GLN A 147 -17.16 -2.80 27.33
C GLN A 147 -15.77 -2.63 26.70
N ALA A 148 -15.73 -2.12 25.46
CA ALA A 148 -14.51 -1.70 24.77
C ALA A 148 -14.72 -0.34 24.09
N GLN A 149 -13.74 0.56 24.21
CA GLN A 149 -13.76 1.88 23.58
C GLN A 149 -12.39 2.26 23.03
N ILE A 150 -12.38 3.04 21.96
CA ILE A 150 -11.19 3.60 21.34
C ILE A 150 -10.98 5.00 21.92
N GLY A 151 -9.86 5.20 22.60
CA GLY A 151 -9.40 6.52 23.03
C GLY A 151 -8.50 7.10 21.97
N TYR A 152 -8.75 8.34 21.53
CA TYR A 152 -7.91 9.00 20.52
C TYR A 152 -7.76 10.50 20.72
N GLN A 153 -6.65 11.03 20.22
CA GLN A 153 -6.33 12.45 20.22
C GLN A 153 -5.67 12.81 18.88
N LEU A 154 -6.10 13.92 18.29
CA LEU A 154 -5.47 14.50 17.09
C LEU A 154 -4.41 15.50 17.52
N LEU A 155 -3.19 15.31 17.04
CA LEU A 155 -2.06 16.19 17.30
C LEU A 155 -1.62 16.85 15.98
N PRO A 156 -1.66 18.19 15.89
CA PRO A 156 -1.11 18.91 14.75
C PRO A 156 0.39 18.68 14.58
N GLU A 157 0.91 18.89 13.36
CA GLU A 157 2.36 18.83 13.08
C GLU A 157 3.15 19.69 14.08
N GLY A 158 4.14 19.08 14.74
CA GLY A 158 5.00 19.75 15.73
C GLY A 158 4.37 19.95 17.12
N ALA A 159 3.15 19.47 17.37
CA ALA A 159 2.62 19.36 18.71
C ALA A 159 3.47 18.38 19.55
N GLY A 160 3.53 18.63 20.86
CA GLY A 160 4.29 17.80 21.81
C GLY A 160 3.67 16.41 22.03
N GLU A 161 3.97 15.80 23.17
CA GLU A 161 3.34 14.52 23.53
C GLU A 161 1.83 14.66 23.76
N ALA A 162 1.11 13.55 23.56
CA ALA A 162 -0.32 13.48 23.80
C ALA A 162 -0.67 13.84 25.25
N ASP A 163 -1.71 14.67 25.43
CA ASP A 163 -2.19 15.01 26.76
C ASP A 163 -3.21 13.98 27.22
N SER A 164 -2.90 13.31 28.33
CA SER A 164 -3.76 12.31 28.96
C SER A 164 -5.18 12.80 29.31
N SER A 165 -5.42 14.12 29.41
CA SER A 165 -6.75 14.67 29.68
C SER A 165 -7.63 14.89 28.45
N ASP A 166 -7.05 14.91 27.24
CA ASP A 166 -7.71 15.44 26.04
C ASP A 166 -8.18 14.35 25.06
N PHE A 167 -8.04 13.09 25.45
CA PHE A 167 -8.52 11.96 24.66
C PHE A 167 -10.05 11.96 24.52
N GLN A 168 -10.50 11.86 23.28
CA GLN A 168 -11.89 11.57 22.91
C GLN A 168 -12.11 10.05 22.90
N PHE A 169 -13.35 9.61 23.17
CA PHE A 169 -13.68 8.19 23.26
C PHE A 169 -14.83 7.81 22.33
N ILE A 170 -14.61 6.77 21.52
CA ILE A 170 -15.63 6.17 20.64
C ILE A 170 -15.88 4.73 21.10
N GLN A 171 -17.14 4.33 21.20
CA GLN A 171 -17.49 2.95 21.51
C GLN A 171 -17.15 2.03 20.33
N VAL A 172 -16.56 0.87 20.62
CA VAL A 172 -16.25 -0.12 19.57
C VAL A 172 -17.57 -0.63 18.96
N PRO A 173 -17.78 -0.51 17.64
CA PRO A 173 -18.99 -0.98 16.98
C PRO A 173 -19.10 -2.51 17.04
N ASP A 174 -20.33 -3.02 17.09
CA ASP A 174 -20.67 -4.46 17.12
C ASP A 174 -19.98 -5.28 18.23
N PHE A 175 -19.62 -4.62 19.33
CA PHE A 175 -19.00 -5.27 20.49
C PHE A 175 -20.00 -6.10 21.29
N HIS A 176 -19.67 -7.37 21.55
CA HIS A 176 -20.50 -8.30 22.32
C HIS A 176 -19.91 -8.51 23.73
N ALA A 177 -20.61 -8.03 24.75
CA ALA A 177 -20.18 -8.11 26.15
C ALA A 177 -20.29 -9.53 26.74
N GLY A 178 -19.45 -9.80 27.74
CA GLY A 178 -19.50 -10.98 28.61
C GLY A 178 -18.71 -12.20 28.10
N ALA A 179 -17.83 -12.01 27.12
CA ALA A 179 -16.87 -13.01 26.65
C ALA A 179 -15.55 -12.90 27.43
N GLU A 180 -14.98 -14.04 27.81
CA GLU A 180 -13.67 -14.12 28.48
C GLU A 180 -12.48 -13.89 27.54
N LYS A 181 -12.69 -14.10 26.23
CA LYS A 181 -11.69 -13.84 25.18
C LYS A 181 -12.38 -13.20 23.99
N ILE A 182 -11.83 -12.11 23.52
CA ILE A 182 -12.36 -11.33 22.39
C ILE A 182 -11.22 -11.12 21.41
N ARG A 183 -11.52 -11.34 20.13
CA ARG A 183 -10.69 -10.94 19.00
C ARG A 183 -11.60 -10.20 18.04
N HIS A 184 -11.44 -8.88 17.95
CA HIS A 184 -12.38 -8.01 17.25
C HIS A 184 -11.67 -7.15 16.22
N ILE A 185 -12.30 -7.01 15.06
CA ILE A 185 -11.81 -6.16 13.96
C ILE A 185 -12.65 -4.89 13.95
N VAL A 186 -11.99 -3.75 13.89
CA VAL A 186 -12.60 -2.44 13.70
C VAL A 186 -12.01 -1.85 12.42
N ASP A 187 -12.86 -1.55 11.46
CA ASP A 187 -12.50 -0.71 10.33
C ASP A 187 -12.92 0.72 10.67
N TRP A 188 -11.94 1.55 11.03
CA TRP A 188 -12.19 2.90 11.52
C TRP A 188 -12.01 3.91 10.39
N ASP A 189 -13.14 4.46 9.93
CA ASP A 189 -13.20 5.57 8.97
C ASP A 189 -12.84 6.89 9.66
N LEU A 190 -11.70 7.46 9.28
CA LEU A 190 -11.17 8.73 9.77
C LEU A 190 -11.51 9.91 8.84
N SER A 191 -12.26 9.70 7.76
CA SER A 191 -12.63 10.77 6.81
C SER A 191 -13.43 11.90 7.44
N PHE A 192 -14.11 11.60 8.56
CA PHE A 192 -14.87 12.58 9.35
C PHE A 192 -14.04 13.29 10.42
N THR A 193 -12.78 12.90 10.59
CA THR A 193 -11.85 13.63 11.44
C THR A 193 -11.33 14.83 10.67
N ASP A 194 -11.28 16.01 11.30
CA ASP A 194 -10.70 17.22 10.71
C ASP A 194 -9.15 17.14 10.66
N MET A 195 -8.60 15.96 10.34
CA MET A 195 -7.16 15.76 10.16
C MET A 195 -6.69 16.50 8.92
N LEU A 196 -5.69 17.34 9.11
CA LEU A 196 -4.92 17.94 8.03
C LEU A 196 -3.72 17.04 7.70
N PRO A 197 -3.16 17.15 6.48
CA PRO A 197 -1.89 16.50 6.17
C PRO A 197 -0.84 16.82 7.24
N LYS A 198 -0.06 15.80 7.60
CA LYS A 198 0.95 15.74 8.66
C LYS A 198 0.44 15.70 10.11
N ASP A 199 -0.87 15.75 10.31
CA ASP A 199 -1.43 15.50 11.63
C ASP A 199 -1.20 14.04 12.05
N VAL A 200 -1.15 13.83 13.36
CA VAL A 200 -0.93 12.54 13.99
C VAL A 200 -2.13 12.17 14.87
N LEU A 201 -2.80 11.08 14.51
CA LEU A 201 -3.78 10.43 15.36
C LEU A 201 -3.05 9.55 16.37
N VAL A 202 -3.10 9.92 17.64
CA VAL A 202 -2.64 9.07 18.75
C VAL A 202 -3.84 8.31 19.28
N TYR A 203 -3.76 6.98 19.33
CA TYR A 203 -4.89 6.14 19.73
C TYR A 203 -4.50 4.94 20.58
N PHE A 204 -5.45 4.45 21.37
CA PHE A 204 -5.37 3.20 22.14
C PHE A 204 -6.77 2.60 22.30
N ILE A 205 -6.84 1.35 22.74
CA ILE A 205 -8.09 0.68 23.09
C ILE A 205 -8.15 0.49 24.60
N GLU A 206 -9.27 0.85 25.20
CA GLU A 206 -9.58 0.64 26.60
C GLU A 206 -10.71 -0.39 26.72
N VAL A 207 -10.53 -1.37 27.61
CA VAL A 207 -11.54 -2.39 27.91
C VAL A 207 -11.87 -2.39 29.40
N PHE A 208 -13.10 -2.79 29.71
CA PHE A 208 -13.62 -2.88 31.07
C PHE A 208 -14.05 -4.31 31.37
N ASP A 209 -13.74 -4.81 32.58
CA ASP A 209 -14.26 -6.09 33.08
C ASP A 209 -15.75 -5.96 33.50
N ASN A 210 -16.32 -7.04 34.01
CA ASN A 210 -17.69 -7.08 34.52
C ASN A 210 -17.77 -7.06 36.07
N ASP A 211 -16.75 -6.57 36.78
CA ASP A 211 -16.74 -6.53 38.25
C ASP A 211 -17.75 -5.50 38.79
N GLU A 212 -18.94 -5.97 39.17
CA GLU A 212 -19.98 -5.13 39.79
C GLU A 212 -19.73 -4.86 41.29
N VAL A 213 -18.82 -5.60 41.93
CA VAL A 213 -18.59 -5.54 43.38
C VAL A 213 -17.60 -4.45 43.74
N SER A 214 -16.48 -4.36 43.03
CA SER A 214 -15.49 -3.30 43.21
C SER A 214 -15.66 -2.15 42.20
N GLY A 215 -16.54 -2.34 41.20
CA GLY A 215 -16.70 -1.47 40.04
C GLY A 215 -15.83 -1.95 38.88
N PRO A 216 -16.28 -1.75 37.62
CA PRO A 216 -15.56 -2.28 36.46
C PRO A 216 -14.11 -1.81 36.43
N LYS A 217 -13.16 -2.74 36.44
CA LYS A 217 -11.74 -2.42 36.29
C LYS A 217 -11.43 -2.21 34.81
N ARG A 218 -10.51 -1.28 34.55
CA ARG A 218 -10.14 -0.85 33.21
C ARG A 218 -8.69 -1.16 32.90
N SER A 219 -8.43 -1.53 31.65
CA SER A 219 -7.08 -1.71 31.10
C SER A 219 -6.98 -1.07 29.71
N ARG A 220 -5.79 -0.58 29.38
CA ARG A 220 -5.49 0.10 28.11
C ARG A 220 -4.42 -0.63 27.34
N SER A 221 -4.54 -0.64 26.02
CA SER A 221 -3.43 -1.03 25.14
C SER A 221 -2.31 0.01 25.20
N GLN A 222 -1.22 -0.29 24.51
CA GLN A 222 -0.22 0.71 24.16
C GLN A 222 -0.85 1.81 23.28
N LEU A 223 -0.20 2.97 23.31
CA LEU A 223 -0.48 4.09 22.42
C LEU A 223 0.20 3.83 21.07
N PHE A 224 -0.54 3.97 19.99
CA PHE A 224 -0.03 3.94 18.63
C PHE A 224 -0.30 5.26 17.94
N ARG A 225 0.51 5.55 16.91
CA ARG A 225 0.42 6.76 16.11
C ARG A 225 0.06 6.39 14.68
N ALA A 226 -1.00 6.98 14.17
CA ALA A 226 -1.34 6.95 12.76
C ALA A 226 -1.16 8.36 12.20
N ARG A 227 -0.13 8.56 11.40
CA ARG A 227 0.17 9.87 10.80
C ARG A 227 -0.47 9.95 9.43
N PHE A 228 -1.06 11.08 9.09
CA PHE A 228 -1.56 11.31 7.73
C PHE A 228 -0.46 11.98 6.91
N PRO A 229 0.30 11.26 6.06
CA PRO A 229 1.38 11.87 5.30
C PRO A 229 0.85 12.90 4.31
N SER A 230 1.66 13.90 3.98
CA SER A 230 1.30 14.80 2.88
C SER A 230 1.55 14.12 1.54
N ILE A 231 0.82 14.55 0.51
CA ILE A 231 1.03 14.09 -0.86
C ILE A 231 2.48 14.32 -1.33
N TYR A 232 3.13 15.38 -0.84
CA TYR A 232 4.51 15.72 -1.13
C TYR A 232 5.49 14.68 -0.57
N GLU A 233 5.32 14.27 0.69
CA GLU A 233 6.17 13.25 1.32
C GLU A 233 6.04 11.91 0.58
N LEU A 234 4.82 11.54 0.16
CA LEU A 234 4.60 10.34 -0.63
C LEU A 234 5.31 10.40 -1.98
N TYR A 235 5.28 11.55 -2.65
CA TYR A 235 6.02 11.73 -3.91
C TYR A 235 7.53 11.76 -3.73
N GLU A 236 8.05 12.31 -2.62
CA GLU A 236 9.49 12.28 -2.30
C GLU A 236 9.97 10.85 -2.04
N GLU A 237 9.19 10.03 -1.33
CA GLU A 237 9.52 8.63 -1.09
C GLU A 237 9.58 7.82 -2.40
N VAL A 238 8.63 8.09 -3.31
CA VAL A 238 8.64 7.50 -4.66
C VAL A 238 9.86 7.98 -5.45
N ALA A 239 10.18 9.28 -5.43
CA ALA A 239 11.34 9.84 -6.13
C ALA A 239 12.65 9.23 -5.61
N TYR A 240 12.81 9.10 -4.29
CA TYR A 240 13.97 8.45 -3.68
C TYR A 240 14.12 7.00 -4.14
N SER A 241 13.02 6.25 -4.20
CA SER A 241 13.02 4.86 -4.67
C SER A 241 13.42 4.75 -6.15
N GLN A 242 13.01 5.71 -6.98
CA GLN A 242 13.41 5.78 -8.39
C GLN A 242 14.90 6.09 -8.54
N ASP A 243 15.42 7.04 -7.77
CA ASP A 243 16.84 7.42 -7.80
C ASP A 243 17.74 6.28 -7.33
N GLU A 244 17.35 5.58 -6.26
CA GLU A 244 18.06 4.39 -5.80
C GLU A 244 18.07 3.28 -6.88
N ALA A 245 16.95 3.08 -7.57
CA ALA A 245 16.88 2.10 -8.66
C ALA A 245 17.78 2.50 -9.84
N ILE A 246 17.80 3.78 -10.23
CA ILE A 246 18.68 4.30 -11.29
C ILE A 246 20.15 4.11 -10.90
N GLU A 247 20.54 4.51 -9.69
CA GLU A 247 21.93 4.42 -9.20
C GLU A 247 22.41 2.96 -9.18
N LYS A 248 21.59 2.02 -8.70
CA LYS A 248 21.91 0.59 -8.73
C LYS A 248 22.09 0.06 -10.14
N LEU A 249 21.18 0.40 -11.06
CA LEU A 249 21.29 -0.03 -12.46
C LEU A 249 22.53 0.56 -13.14
N GLU A 250 22.84 1.83 -12.91
CA GLU A 250 24.06 2.48 -13.41
C GLU A 250 25.32 1.82 -12.83
N SER A 251 25.32 1.49 -11.53
CA SER A 251 26.42 0.76 -10.91
C SER A 251 26.63 -0.63 -11.54
N VAL A 252 25.55 -1.38 -11.77
CA VAL A 252 25.62 -2.67 -12.47
C VAL A 252 26.13 -2.48 -13.89
N TYR A 253 25.66 -1.46 -14.61
CA TYR A 253 26.12 -1.15 -15.96
C TYR A 253 27.62 -0.85 -16.01
N GLU A 254 28.13 0.02 -15.15
CA GLU A 254 29.57 0.35 -15.07
C GLU A 254 30.42 -0.88 -14.75
N LYS A 255 30.02 -1.68 -13.76
CA LYS A 255 30.72 -2.92 -13.42
C LYS A 255 30.67 -3.94 -14.56
N SER A 256 29.59 -3.97 -15.33
CA SER A 256 29.44 -4.84 -16.51
C SER A 256 30.35 -4.40 -17.66
N VAL A 257 30.58 -3.10 -17.85
CA VAL A 257 31.56 -2.58 -18.82
C VAL A 257 32.96 -3.07 -18.46
N ASP A 258 33.34 -2.93 -17.18
CA ASP A 258 34.63 -3.42 -16.68
C ASP A 258 34.77 -4.94 -16.82
N LEU A 259 33.69 -5.68 -16.58
CA LEU A 259 33.66 -7.14 -16.72
C LEU A 259 33.85 -7.55 -18.18
N LYS A 260 33.14 -6.90 -19.12
CA LYS A 260 33.30 -7.14 -20.55
C LYS A 260 34.75 -6.95 -21.00
N ASP A 261 35.38 -5.85 -20.60
CA ASP A 261 36.78 -5.56 -20.93
C ASP A 261 37.75 -6.64 -20.40
N LYS A 262 37.45 -7.22 -19.23
CA LYS A 262 38.21 -8.36 -18.68
C LYS A 262 37.95 -9.63 -19.49
N ILE A 263 36.70 -9.92 -19.84
CA ILE A 263 36.30 -11.08 -20.65
C ILE A 263 36.97 -11.03 -22.03
N ASP A 264 37.03 -9.87 -22.67
CA ASP A 264 37.71 -9.67 -23.96
C ASP A 264 39.21 -9.99 -23.88
N LYS A 265 39.89 -9.49 -22.84
CA LYS A 265 41.31 -9.79 -22.59
C LYS A 265 41.53 -11.28 -22.34
N LEU A 266 40.73 -11.87 -21.45
CA LEU A 266 40.78 -13.30 -21.13
C LEU A 266 40.54 -14.16 -22.39
N SER A 267 39.56 -13.82 -23.21
CA SER A 267 39.25 -14.51 -24.47
C SER A 267 40.43 -14.48 -25.45
N LEU A 268 41.11 -13.33 -25.59
CA LEU A 268 42.30 -13.20 -26.43
C LEU A 268 43.49 -14.02 -25.89
N GLU A 269 43.69 -14.03 -24.58
CA GLU A 269 44.75 -14.80 -23.93
C GLU A 269 44.52 -16.31 -24.02
N LEU A 270 43.29 -16.77 -23.80
CA LEU A 270 42.89 -18.18 -23.91
C LEU A 270 43.07 -18.73 -25.33
N ARG A 271 42.96 -17.87 -26.36
CA ARG A 271 43.27 -18.24 -27.76
C ARG A 271 44.76 -18.45 -28.02
N ARG A 272 45.63 -17.87 -27.20
CA ARG A 272 47.10 -17.90 -27.37
C ARG A 272 47.78 -18.92 -26.47
N ALA A 273 47.18 -19.26 -25.33
CA ALA A 273 47.76 -20.17 -24.35
C ALA A 273 47.64 -21.65 -24.77
N GLU A 274 48.65 -22.47 -24.45
CA GLU A 274 48.59 -23.93 -24.60
C GLU A 274 47.91 -24.63 -23.40
N GLU A 275 47.96 -24.03 -22.20
CA GLU A 275 47.30 -24.52 -20.98
C GLU A 275 46.72 -23.37 -20.13
N ILE A 276 45.68 -23.68 -19.35
CA ILE A 276 45.06 -22.76 -18.38
C ILE A 276 45.82 -22.87 -17.07
N ASP A 277 46.45 -21.78 -16.62
CA ASP A 277 47.09 -21.72 -15.31
C ASP A 277 46.09 -21.35 -14.22
N TRP A 278 46.50 -21.55 -12.96
CA TRP A 278 45.65 -21.29 -11.81
C TRP A 278 45.19 -19.84 -11.73
N GLN A 279 46.04 -18.89 -12.13
CA GLN A 279 45.70 -17.47 -12.12
C GLN A 279 44.52 -17.18 -13.05
N ARG A 280 44.55 -17.68 -14.30
CA ARG A 280 43.42 -17.53 -15.23
C ARG A 280 42.16 -18.23 -14.74
N GLN A 281 42.29 -19.38 -14.09
CA GLN A 281 41.14 -20.07 -13.52
C GLN A 281 40.46 -19.22 -12.44
N GLN A 282 41.23 -18.50 -11.63
CA GLN A 282 40.69 -17.55 -10.67
C GLN A 282 40.02 -16.36 -11.36
N GLU A 283 40.65 -15.74 -12.35
CA GLU A 283 40.06 -14.59 -13.07
C GLU A 283 38.73 -14.94 -13.74
N ILE A 284 38.59 -16.17 -14.26
CA ILE A 284 37.32 -16.69 -14.80
C ILE A 284 36.31 -16.94 -13.68
N SER A 285 36.73 -17.49 -12.55
CA SER A 285 35.86 -17.68 -11.39
C SER A 285 35.33 -16.35 -10.86
N ASP A 286 36.17 -15.33 -10.81
CA ASP A 286 35.81 -13.98 -10.37
C ASP A 286 34.81 -13.34 -11.35
N ALA A 287 35.00 -13.53 -12.67
CA ALA A 287 34.03 -13.10 -13.68
C ALA A 287 32.65 -13.76 -13.49
N VAL A 288 32.63 -15.07 -13.26
CA VAL A 288 31.39 -15.83 -13.00
C VAL A 288 30.72 -15.38 -11.69
N GLN A 289 31.49 -15.07 -10.66
CA GLN A 289 30.93 -14.59 -9.40
C GLN A 289 30.37 -13.17 -9.54
N ASN A 290 31.09 -12.25 -10.18
CA ASN A 290 30.60 -10.90 -10.46
C ASN A 290 29.27 -10.94 -11.22
N GLN A 291 29.15 -11.86 -12.20
CA GLN A 291 27.89 -12.04 -12.91
C GLN A 291 26.74 -12.40 -11.97
N LYS A 292 26.94 -13.34 -11.04
CA LYS A 292 25.91 -13.72 -10.07
C LYS A 292 25.54 -12.57 -9.15
N ASP A 293 26.53 -11.79 -8.72
CA ASP A 293 26.30 -10.63 -7.87
C ASP A 293 25.43 -9.59 -8.60
N PHE A 294 25.65 -9.38 -9.91
CA PHE A 294 24.79 -8.52 -10.74
C PHE A 294 23.36 -9.04 -10.82
N GLN A 295 23.17 -10.37 -10.93
CA GLN A 295 21.84 -10.98 -10.95
C GLN A 295 21.08 -10.70 -9.65
N GLU A 296 21.74 -10.83 -8.49
CA GLU A 296 21.14 -10.51 -7.20
C GLU A 296 20.80 -9.01 -7.07
N GLU A 297 21.67 -8.12 -7.57
CA GLU A 297 21.46 -6.66 -7.55
C GLU A 297 20.29 -6.25 -8.45
N LEU A 298 20.14 -6.87 -9.62
CA LEU A 298 19.00 -6.68 -10.52
C LEU A 298 17.70 -7.21 -9.93
N GLN A 299 17.73 -8.38 -9.27
CA GLN A 299 16.54 -8.92 -8.60
C GLN A 299 16.07 -8.00 -7.47
N LYS A 300 16.98 -7.53 -6.62
CA LYS A 300 16.65 -6.57 -5.55
C LYS A 300 16.08 -5.27 -6.10
N THR A 301 16.62 -4.79 -7.22
CA THR A 301 16.10 -3.60 -7.90
C THR A 301 14.70 -3.84 -8.45
N SER A 302 14.43 -5.00 -9.05
CA SER A 302 13.08 -5.41 -9.47
C SER A 302 12.10 -5.45 -8.31
N ASP A 303 12.49 -6.01 -7.16
CA ASP A 303 11.63 -6.12 -5.98
C ASP A 303 11.35 -4.74 -5.35
N ALA A 304 12.34 -3.85 -5.33
CA ALA A 304 12.16 -2.46 -4.89
C ALA A 304 11.18 -1.69 -5.79
N LEU A 305 11.27 -1.89 -7.12
CA LEU A 305 10.31 -1.31 -8.05
C LEU A 305 8.89 -1.86 -7.85
N ASP A 306 8.72 -3.14 -7.52
CA ASP A 306 7.40 -3.72 -7.18
C ASP A 306 6.78 -3.01 -5.98
N GLN A 307 7.55 -2.84 -4.90
CA GLN A 307 7.08 -2.14 -3.70
C GLN A 307 6.74 -0.67 -4.00
N MET A 308 7.52 -0.01 -4.84
CA MET A 308 7.25 1.36 -5.29
C MET A 308 5.96 1.43 -6.11
N ILE A 309 5.72 0.50 -7.04
CA ILE A 309 4.48 0.42 -7.83
C ILE A 309 3.27 0.23 -6.92
N GLU A 310 3.33 -0.69 -5.95
CA GLU A 310 2.26 -0.92 -4.98
C GLU A 310 1.95 0.33 -4.15
N LYS A 311 2.98 1.06 -3.70
CA LYS A 311 2.81 2.33 -2.97
C LYS A 311 2.15 3.40 -3.85
N MET A 312 2.59 3.54 -5.10
CA MET A 312 2.00 4.49 -6.04
C MET A 312 0.53 4.13 -6.36
N GLU A 313 0.21 2.85 -6.47
CA GLU A 313 -1.16 2.38 -6.72
C GLU A 313 -2.06 2.65 -5.52
N LYS A 314 -1.65 2.21 -4.33
CA LYS A 314 -2.43 2.36 -3.07
C LYS A 314 -2.77 3.82 -2.78
N ASN A 315 -1.84 4.72 -3.03
CA ASN A 315 -2.00 6.15 -2.77
C ASN A 315 -2.32 6.96 -4.03
N GLN A 316 -2.67 6.31 -5.14
CA GLN A 316 -3.07 6.95 -6.41
C GLN A 316 -2.08 8.00 -6.96
N LEU A 317 -0.78 7.85 -6.67
CA LEU A 317 0.28 8.82 -6.98
C LEU A 317 0.65 8.86 -8.47
N ALA A 318 0.20 7.89 -9.26
CA ALA A 318 0.56 7.77 -10.67
C ALA A 318 -0.69 7.59 -11.55
N SER A 319 -0.55 7.86 -12.85
CA SER A 319 -1.56 7.49 -13.84
C SER A 319 -1.50 5.99 -14.14
N VAL A 320 -2.57 5.42 -14.69
CA VAL A 320 -2.61 4.01 -15.10
C VAL A 320 -1.55 3.74 -16.18
N GLU A 321 -1.42 4.64 -17.14
CA GLU A 321 -0.33 4.64 -18.13
C GLU A 321 1.05 4.56 -17.47
N THR A 322 1.34 5.43 -16.50
CA THR A 322 2.63 5.44 -15.78
C THR A 322 2.88 4.12 -15.05
N LEU A 323 1.86 3.57 -14.36
CA LEU A 323 1.97 2.29 -13.67
C LEU A 323 2.22 1.13 -14.64
N ASN A 324 1.56 1.12 -15.80
CA ASN A 324 1.81 0.14 -16.86
C ASN A 324 3.24 0.25 -17.40
N LYS A 325 3.77 1.46 -17.61
CA LYS A 325 5.16 1.68 -18.03
C LYS A 325 6.16 1.13 -17.02
N TYR A 326 5.92 1.33 -15.72
CA TYR A 326 6.76 0.76 -14.67
C TYR A 326 6.70 -0.77 -14.63
N GLN A 327 5.53 -1.37 -14.86
CA GLN A 327 5.40 -2.83 -14.94
C GLN A 327 6.08 -3.41 -16.18
N GLU A 328 6.00 -2.73 -17.33
CA GLU A 328 6.78 -3.11 -18.51
C GLU A 328 8.29 -2.98 -18.24
N LEU A 329 8.72 -1.93 -17.54
CA LEU A 329 10.12 -1.75 -17.15
C LEU A 329 10.61 -2.86 -16.19
N GLN A 330 9.77 -3.26 -15.25
CA GLN A 330 10.04 -4.40 -14.38
C GLN A 330 10.21 -5.69 -15.19
N GLN A 331 9.36 -5.90 -16.20
CA GLN A 331 9.49 -7.03 -17.11
C GLN A 331 10.79 -6.96 -17.91
N LEU A 332 11.21 -5.77 -18.36
CA LEU A 332 12.51 -5.58 -19.00
C LEU A 332 13.68 -5.95 -18.08
N ILE A 333 13.65 -5.56 -16.79
CA ILE A 333 14.69 -5.95 -15.83
C ILE A 333 14.76 -7.47 -15.68
N LYS A 334 13.62 -8.16 -15.64
CA LYS A 334 13.57 -9.63 -15.62
C LYS A 334 14.07 -10.25 -16.93
N GLU A 335 13.84 -9.58 -18.06
CA GLU A 335 14.34 -10.01 -19.37
C GLU A 335 15.85 -9.76 -19.56
N ILE A 336 16.49 -8.84 -18.80
CA ILE A 336 17.96 -8.72 -18.76
C ILE A 336 18.58 -10.04 -18.29
N MET A 337 17.89 -10.74 -17.39
CA MET A 337 18.24 -12.06 -16.89
C MET A 337 17.80 -13.17 -17.86
N THR A 338 18.42 -13.23 -19.03
CA THR A 338 18.03 -14.18 -20.08
C THR A 338 18.33 -15.63 -19.68
N PRO A 339 17.45 -16.59 -20.02
CA PRO A 339 17.75 -18.03 -19.92
C PRO A 339 19.03 -18.41 -20.65
N GLU A 340 19.34 -17.72 -21.75
CA GLU A 340 20.56 -17.89 -22.54
C GLU A 340 21.80 -17.57 -21.72
N LEU A 341 21.80 -16.46 -20.95
CA LEU A 341 22.90 -16.11 -20.05
C LEU A 341 23.07 -17.17 -18.95
N GLN A 342 21.98 -17.69 -18.40
CA GLN A 342 22.04 -18.79 -17.41
C GLN A 342 22.65 -20.06 -18.01
N GLU A 343 22.26 -20.43 -19.23
CA GLU A 343 22.82 -21.59 -19.94
C GLU A 343 24.32 -21.41 -20.22
N VAL A 344 24.74 -20.21 -20.63
CA VAL A 344 26.16 -19.88 -20.84
C VAL A 344 26.94 -20.04 -19.53
N MET A 345 26.40 -19.58 -18.41
CA MET A 345 27.02 -19.70 -17.08
C MET A 345 27.14 -21.16 -16.62
N GLU A 346 26.16 -22.00 -16.91
CA GLU A 346 26.21 -23.44 -16.62
C GLU A 346 27.30 -24.13 -17.46
N LYS A 347 27.33 -23.86 -18.79
CA LYS A 347 28.39 -24.36 -19.68
C LYS A 347 29.77 -23.89 -19.25
N MET A 348 29.89 -22.67 -18.75
CA MET A 348 31.11 -22.11 -18.20
C MET A 348 31.59 -22.90 -16.98
N ALA A 349 30.68 -23.19 -16.04
CA ALA A 349 30.97 -23.98 -14.84
C ALA A 349 31.41 -25.41 -15.19
N GLU A 350 30.72 -26.06 -16.14
CA GLU A 350 31.11 -27.39 -16.65
C GLU A 350 32.47 -27.38 -17.35
N ALA A 351 32.74 -26.36 -18.17
CA ALA A 351 34.02 -26.19 -18.85
C ALA A 351 35.17 -25.96 -17.85
N MET A 352 34.92 -25.22 -16.77
CA MET A 352 35.88 -25.03 -15.68
C MET A 352 36.16 -26.32 -14.90
N GLN A 353 35.14 -27.15 -14.64
CA GLN A 353 35.32 -28.44 -13.95
C GLN A 353 36.09 -29.46 -14.80
N SER A 354 35.83 -29.48 -16.11
CA SER A 354 36.46 -30.41 -17.05
C SER A 354 37.83 -29.93 -17.56
N LEU A 355 38.19 -28.66 -17.32
CA LEU A 355 39.39 -28.00 -17.86
C LEU A 355 39.52 -28.16 -19.39
N ASP A 356 38.40 -28.31 -20.09
CA ASP A 356 38.37 -28.44 -21.55
C ASP A 356 38.53 -27.07 -22.19
N GLN A 357 39.74 -26.77 -22.67
CA GLN A 357 40.09 -25.48 -23.25
C GLN A 357 39.17 -25.08 -24.42
N LYS A 358 38.74 -26.05 -25.24
CA LYS A 358 37.89 -25.75 -26.40
C LYS A 358 36.49 -25.34 -25.97
N LYS A 359 35.93 -26.05 -24.98
CA LYS A 359 34.64 -25.69 -24.39
C LYS A 359 34.70 -24.35 -23.65
N LEU A 360 35.79 -24.09 -22.94
CA LEU A 360 35.99 -22.83 -22.22
C LEU A 360 36.10 -21.65 -23.18
N GLN A 361 36.83 -21.81 -24.30
CA GLN A 361 36.89 -20.79 -25.36
C GLN A 361 35.52 -20.51 -25.98
N GLN A 362 34.72 -21.55 -26.22
CA GLN A 362 33.36 -21.41 -26.75
C GLN A 362 32.43 -20.72 -25.74
N ALA A 363 32.46 -21.13 -24.48
CA ALA A 363 31.67 -20.52 -23.40
C ALA A 363 32.05 -19.05 -23.18
N MET A 364 33.34 -18.72 -23.18
CA MET A 364 33.84 -17.35 -23.09
C MET A 364 33.38 -16.48 -24.27
N GLN A 365 33.36 -17.02 -25.48
CA GLN A 365 32.87 -16.28 -26.65
C GLN A 365 31.36 -16.03 -26.56
N GLN A 366 30.58 -17.00 -26.08
CA GLN A 366 29.15 -16.83 -25.85
C GLN A 366 28.89 -15.82 -24.73
N LEU A 367 29.65 -15.88 -23.63
CA LEU A 367 29.55 -14.95 -22.52
C LEU A 367 29.81 -13.51 -22.98
N ASN A 368 30.82 -13.29 -23.82
CA ASN A 368 31.10 -11.96 -24.37
C ASN A 368 29.93 -11.38 -25.19
N LEU A 369 29.25 -12.22 -25.99
CA LEU A 369 28.06 -11.81 -26.74
C LEU A 369 26.90 -11.50 -25.81
N SER A 370 26.68 -12.34 -24.80
CA SER A 370 25.64 -12.12 -23.78
C SER A 370 25.88 -10.86 -22.95
N GLU A 371 27.14 -10.55 -22.62
CA GLU A 371 27.51 -9.32 -21.91
C GLU A 371 27.24 -8.06 -22.75
N GLU A 372 27.49 -8.10 -24.06
CA GLU A 372 27.14 -6.98 -24.94
C GLU A 372 25.62 -6.74 -24.99
N GLU A 373 24.83 -7.82 -25.00
CA GLU A 373 23.37 -7.74 -24.94
C GLU A 373 22.88 -7.22 -23.58
N LEU A 374 23.46 -7.70 -22.48
CA LEU A 374 23.17 -7.23 -21.13
C LEU A 374 23.45 -5.73 -20.98
N LEU A 375 24.60 -5.25 -21.45
CA LEU A 375 24.93 -3.82 -21.43
C LEU A 375 23.91 -2.99 -22.20
N LYS A 376 23.50 -3.43 -23.40
CA LYS A 376 22.47 -2.76 -24.20
C LYS A 376 21.13 -2.74 -23.46
N ASN A 377 20.72 -3.87 -22.89
CA ASN A 377 19.45 -3.95 -22.18
C ASN A 377 19.45 -3.10 -20.90
N LEU A 378 20.57 -3.02 -20.17
CA LEU A 378 20.73 -2.13 -19.02
C LEU A 378 20.67 -0.66 -19.41
N ASP A 379 21.49 -0.23 -20.37
CA ASP A 379 21.52 1.16 -20.87
C ASP A 379 20.14 1.60 -21.39
N ARG A 380 19.45 0.73 -22.14
CA ARG A 380 18.05 0.95 -22.54
C ARG A 380 17.12 1.09 -21.33
N THR A 381 17.21 0.19 -20.35
CA THR A 381 16.32 0.19 -19.18
C THR A 381 16.53 1.43 -18.32
N ILE A 382 17.79 1.83 -18.09
CA ILE A 382 18.14 3.06 -17.38
C ILE A 382 17.56 4.28 -18.11
N SER A 383 17.75 4.35 -19.44
CA SER A 383 17.23 5.45 -20.26
C SER A 383 15.70 5.55 -20.19
N LEU A 384 15.00 4.41 -20.23
CA LEU A 384 13.55 4.36 -20.11
C LEU A 384 13.09 4.74 -18.70
N LEU A 385 13.78 4.28 -17.65
CA LEU A 385 13.46 4.61 -16.27
C LEU A 385 13.58 6.12 -16.02
N LYS A 386 14.67 6.76 -16.48
CA LYS A 386 14.85 8.21 -16.42
C LYS A 386 13.73 8.97 -17.13
N ARG A 387 13.29 8.48 -18.30
CA ARG A 387 12.18 9.08 -19.05
C ARG A 387 10.84 8.95 -18.35
N ILE A 388 10.55 7.78 -17.80
CA ILE A 388 9.33 7.55 -17.02
C ILE A 388 9.35 8.40 -15.74
N LYS A 389 10.52 8.56 -15.09
CA LYS A 389 10.71 9.49 -13.96
C LYS A 389 10.34 10.92 -14.36
N MET A 390 10.89 11.46 -15.44
CA MET A 390 10.55 12.81 -15.92
C MET A 390 9.05 12.96 -16.24
N GLU A 391 8.44 11.97 -16.88
CA GLU A 391 7.00 11.98 -17.15
C GLU A 391 6.17 11.98 -15.86
N GLN A 392 6.57 11.17 -14.87
CA GLN A 392 5.92 11.11 -13.56
C GLN A 392 6.09 12.42 -12.79
N MET A 393 7.27 13.05 -12.83
CA MET A 393 7.54 14.36 -12.22
C MET A 393 6.67 15.45 -12.85
N LEU A 394 6.46 15.40 -14.17
CA LEU A 394 5.58 16.30 -14.88
C LEU A 394 4.11 16.08 -14.44
N ASP A 395 3.64 14.83 -14.41
CA ASP A 395 2.29 14.48 -13.95
C ASP A 395 2.05 14.90 -12.50
N ARG A 396 3.04 14.66 -11.62
CA ARG A 396 3.06 15.14 -10.24
C ARG A 396 2.90 16.66 -10.18
N SER A 397 3.73 17.38 -10.92
CA SER A 397 3.74 18.85 -10.91
C SER A 397 2.42 19.42 -11.42
N LEU A 398 1.80 18.77 -12.42
CA LEU A 398 0.49 19.12 -12.93
C LEU A 398 -0.60 18.94 -11.86
N ARG A 399 -0.62 17.79 -11.17
CA ARG A 399 -1.57 17.52 -10.08
C ARG A 399 -1.38 18.48 -8.91
N MET A 400 -0.14 18.77 -8.50
CA MET A 400 0.16 19.76 -7.46
C MET A 400 -0.37 21.14 -7.83
N ALA A 401 -0.17 21.59 -9.08
CA ALA A 401 -0.71 22.87 -9.54
C ALA A 401 -2.26 22.90 -9.51
N GLU A 402 -2.92 21.81 -9.91
CA GLU A 402 -4.38 21.68 -9.84
C GLU A 402 -4.91 21.64 -8.40
N GLU A 403 -4.24 20.92 -7.50
CA GLU A 403 -4.59 20.84 -6.08
C GLU A 403 -4.44 22.19 -5.38
N LEU A 404 -3.31 22.88 -5.59
CA LEU A 404 -3.09 24.25 -5.09
C LEU A 404 -4.19 25.19 -5.57
N GLN A 405 -4.62 25.06 -6.84
CA GLN A 405 -5.70 25.85 -7.39
C GLN A 405 -7.03 25.56 -6.69
N GLN A 406 -7.35 24.28 -6.47
CA GLN A 406 -8.58 23.86 -5.78
C GLN A 406 -8.60 24.31 -4.33
N ARG A 407 -7.51 24.13 -3.58
CA ARG A 407 -7.40 24.58 -2.18
C ARG A 407 -7.53 26.09 -2.06
N GLN A 408 -6.93 26.85 -2.98
CA GLN A 408 -7.11 28.30 -3.03
C GLN A 408 -8.58 28.70 -3.30
N GLN A 409 -9.29 27.94 -4.13
CA GLN A 409 -10.73 28.13 -4.34
C GLN A 409 -11.55 27.78 -3.09
N THR A 410 -11.17 26.73 -2.35
CA THR A 410 -11.82 26.34 -1.09
C THR A 410 -11.67 27.42 -0.03
N ILE A 411 -10.47 28.01 0.15
CA ILE A 411 -10.28 29.14 1.08
C ILE A 411 -11.26 30.27 0.75
N GLN A 412 -11.41 30.59 -0.54
CA GLN A 412 -12.32 31.65 -0.99
C GLN A 412 -13.79 31.31 -0.70
N ASN A 413 -14.21 30.07 -0.97
CA ASN A 413 -15.57 29.60 -0.69
C ASN A 413 -15.88 29.56 0.82
N ASP A 414 -14.92 29.13 1.64
CA ASP A 414 -15.09 29.06 3.10
C ASP A 414 -15.09 30.45 3.74
N LEU A 415 -14.32 31.38 3.19
CA LEU A 415 -14.37 32.81 3.56
C LEU A 415 -15.70 33.45 3.15
N ASP A 416 -16.21 33.14 1.96
CA ASP A 416 -17.47 33.70 1.45
C ASP A 416 -18.71 33.23 2.22
N ASN A 417 -18.64 32.05 2.84
CA ASN A 417 -19.74 31.42 3.57
C ASN A 417 -19.55 31.42 5.09
N ASP A 418 -18.53 32.10 5.63
CA ASP A 418 -18.16 32.12 7.06
C ASP A 418 -18.10 30.70 7.68
N ARG A 419 -17.59 29.70 6.93
CA ARG A 419 -17.57 28.29 7.35
C ARG A 419 -16.43 27.95 8.31
N LYS A 420 -15.30 28.63 8.18
CA LYS A 420 -14.08 28.43 8.98
C LYS A 420 -13.59 29.74 9.57
N SER A 421 -12.82 29.65 10.66
CA SER A 421 -12.22 30.83 11.28
C SER A 421 -11.13 31.44 10.39
N LYS A 422 -10.87 32.74 10.57
CA LYS A 422 -9.78 33.40 9.85
C LYS A 422 -8.41 32.85 10.21
N GLU A 423 -8.21 32.40 11.46
CA GLU A 423 -6.96 31.74 11.86
C GLU A 423 -6.74 30.42 11.12
N GLU A 424 -7.77 29.59 10.95
CA GLU A 424 -7.68 28.33 10.20
C GLU A 424 -7.40 28.58 8.71
N LEU A 425 -8.11 29.54 8.11
CA LEU A 425 -7.88 29.92 6.71
C LEU A 425 -6.48 30.52 6.49
N ALA A 426 -5.94 31.24 7.48
CA ALA A 426 -4.59 31.79 7.40
C ALA A 426 -3.52 30.68 7.45
N LYS A 427 -3.70 29.66 8.30
CA LYS A 427 -2.83 28.47 8.31
C LYS A 427 -2.88 27.75 6.96
N GLU A 428 -4.07 27.57 6.41
CA GLU A 428 -4.23 26.92 5.11
C GLU A 428 -3.57 27.72 3.98
N GLN A 429 -3.66 29.05 4.02
CA GLN A 429 -2.97 29.92 3.06
C GLN A 429 -1.44 29.84 3.18
N GLU A 430 -0.91 29.63 4.40
CA GLU A 430 0.51 29.39 4.63
C GLU A 430 0.95 28.03 4.09
N ASN A 431 0.13 26.98 4.26
CA ASN A 431 0.36 25.67 3.68
C ASN A 431 0.43 25.75 2.14
N ILE A 432 -0.53 26.40 1.49
CA ILE A 432 -0.51 26.65 0.02
C ILE A 432 0.80 27.31 -0.43
N HIS A 433 1.35 28.23 0.37
CA HIS A 433 2.61 28.89 0.02
C HIS A 433 3.81 27.93 0.10
N ARG A 434 3.90 27.12 1.18
CA ARG A 434 4.96 26.11 1.33
C ARG A 434 4.88 25.07 0.21
N ASP A 435 3.68 24.60 -0.06
CA ASP A 435 3.37 23.61 -1.09
C ASP A 435 3.66 24.15 -2.51
N SER A 436 3.53 25.47 -2.71
CA SER A 436 3.95 26.15 -3.95
C SER A 436 5.48 26.25 -4.09
N GLU A 437 6.24 26.36 -2.98
CA GLU A 437 7.70 26.27 -3.03
C GLU A 437 8.15 24.83 -3.37
N SER A 438 7.48 23.82 -2.81
CA SER A 438 7.74 22.42 -3.19
C SER A 438 7.41 22.15 -4.67
N LEU A 439 6.35 22.76 -5.21
CA LEU A 439 6.08 22.72 -6.66
C LEU A 439 7.21 23.37 -7.46
N LYS A 440 7.76 24.49 -6.98
CA LYS A 440 8.89 25.15 -7.63
C LYS A 440 10.12 24.24 -7.66
N GLU A 441 10.51 23.67 -6.52
CA GLU A 441 11.62 22.73 -6.43
C GLU A 441 11.43 21.53 -7.37
N SER A 442 10.21 20.99 -7.44
CA SER A 442 9.85 19.92 -8.38
C SER A 442 10.04 20.33 -9.85
N LEU A 443 9.68 21.55 -10.21
CA LEU A 443 9.84 22.06 -11.58
C LEU A 443 11.29 22.40 -11.92
N ASP A 444 12.08 22.88 -10.94
CA ASP A 444 13.51 23.13 -11.10
C ASP A 444 14.27 21.80 -11.34
N ASP A 445 14.00 20.75 -10.54
CA ASP A 445 14.58 19.41 -10.75
C ASP A 445 14.13 18.81 -12.10
N LEU A 446 12.84 18.97 -12.46
CA LEU A 446 12.35 18.53 -13.77
C LEU A 446 13.08 19.23 -14.92
N LEU A 447 13.30 20.53 -14.80
CA LEU A 447 14.03 21.30 -15.81
C LEU A 447 15.49 20.84 -15.91
N GLU A 448 16.17 20.63 -14.77
CA GLU A 448 17.55 20.13 -14.76
C GLU A 448 17.66 18.76 -15.44
N GLN A 449 16.75 17.83 -15.15
CA GLN A 449 16.72 16.51 -15.78
C GLN A 449 16.39 16.61 -17.27
N MET A 450 15.45 17.49 -17.66
CA MET A 450 15.09 17.69 -19.06
C MET A 450 16.25 18.28 -19.88
N SER A 451 17.02 19.22 -19.34
CA SER A 451 18.16 19.83 -20.04
C SER A 451 19.30 18.84 -20.30
N GLN A 452 19.34 17.70 -19.60
CA GLN A 452 20.31 16.63 -19.86
C GLN A 452 19.89 15.76 -21.06
N GLU A 453 18.64 15.85 -21.52
CA GLU A 453 18.08 15.00 -22.56
C GLU A 453 17.68 15.82 -23.81
N PRO A 454 18.21 15.49 -25.01
CA PRO A 454 17.95 16.28 -26.19
C PRO A 454 16.49 16.17 -26.67
N GLY A 455 15.90 17.30 -27.03
CA GLY A 455 14.56 17.38 -27.64
C GLY A 455 13.40 17.43 -26.64
N MET A 456 13.68 17.77 -25.38
CA MET A 456 12.67 17.97 -24.34
C MET A 456 12.00 19.36 -24.41
N PRO A 457 10.74 19.50 -23.96
CA PRO A 457 9.98 20.76 -23.97
C PRO A 457 10.36 21.69 -22.80
N GLU A 458 11.64 22.08 -22.71
CA GLU A 458 12.19 22.88 -21.61
C GLU A 458 11.49 24.25 -21.47
N GLN A 459 11.14 24.88 -22.60
CA GLN A 459 10.53 26.21 -22.62
C GLN A 459 9.20 26.27 -21.84
N GLN A 460 8.38 25.23 -21.91
CA GLN A 460 7.11 25.17 -21.20
C GLN A 460 7.32 25.12 -19.68
N ILE A 461 8.36 24.40 -19.24
CA ILE A 461 8.73 24.30 -17.82
C ILE A 461 9.30 25.63 -17.32
N GLU A 462 10.17 26.28 -18.10
CA GLU A 462 10.68 27.62 -17.79
C GLU A 462 9.56 28.66 -17.66
N GLU A 463 8.57 28.63 -18.57
CA GLU A 463 7.40 29.51 -18.52
C GLU A 463 6.53 29.24 -17.28
N ALA A 464 6.36 27.96 -16.89
CA ALA A 464 5.66 27.58 -15.68
C ALA A 464 6.39 28.08 -14.41
N LEU A 465 7.71 27.90 -14.34
CA LEU A 465 8.55 28.40 -13.25
C LEU A 465 8.46 29.92 -13.11
N ALA A 466 8.58 30.67 -14.21
CA ALA A 466 8.47 32.13 -14.18
C ALA A 466 7.09 32.62 -13.68
N GLN A 467 6.02 31.92 -14.04
CA GLN A 467 4.68 32.22 -13.53
C GLN A 467 4.54 31.89 -12.04
N LEU A 468 5.11 30.78 -11.59
CA LEU A 468 5.09 30.36 -10.19
C LEU A 468 5.90 31.31 -9.31
N ASP A 469 7.12 31.65 -9.70
CA ASP A 469 7.99 32.61 -8.99
C ASP A 469 7.30 33.96 -8.79
N SER A 470 6.70 34.47 -9.85
CA SER A 470 6.00 35.74 -9.78
C SER A 470 4.72 35.65 -8.93
N ALA A 471 4.08 34.48 -8.82
CA ALA A 471 2.83 34.26 -8.08
C ALA A 471 3.09 33.99 -6.58
N ASN A 472 4.18 33.30 -6.28
CA ASN A 472 4.56 32.84 -4.94
C ASN A 472 5.58 33.75 -4.25
N SER A 473 6.01 34.84 -4.90
CA SER A 473 6.90 35.82 -4.28
C SER A 473 6.43 36.27 -2.89
N GLN A 474 7.39 36.46 -1.98
CA GLN A 474 7.13 36.77 -0.57
C GLN A 474 6.29 38.05 -0.37
N GLN A 475 6.39 39.00 -1.30
CA GLN A 475 5.54 40.18 -1.32
C GLN A 475 4.07 39.81 -1.59
N LYS A 476 3.80 39.01 -2.64
CA LYS A 476 2.44 38.58 -3.00
C LYS A 476 1.81 37.69 -1.94
N GLN A 477 2.61 36.84 -1.30
CA GLN A 477 2.16 36.06 -0.14
C GLN A 477 1.76 36.98 1.03
N SER A 478 2.59 37.97 1.36
CA SER A 478 2.30 38.94 2.42
C SER A 478 1.03 39.74 2.13
N ASP A 479 0.82 40.13 0.87
CA ASP A 479 -0.39 40.83 0.43
C ASP A 479 -1.65 39.97 0.61
N ARG A 480 -1.59 38.67 0.25
CA ARG A 480 -2.70 37.71 0.47
C ARG A 480 -2.99 37.48 1.95
N MET A 481 -1.96 37.25 2.76
CA MET A 481 -2.08 37.05 4.21
C MET A 481 -2.68 38.27 4.90
N ASN A 482 -2.21 39.47 4.54
CA ASN A 482 -2.75 40.72 5.07
C ASN A 482 -4.21 40.92 4.62
N ALA A 483 -4.52 40.64 3.35
CA ALA A 483 -5.87 40.73 2.83
C ALA A 483 -6.86 39.79 3.55
N LEU A 484 -6.42 38.60 3.94
CA LEU A 484 -7.22 37.61 4.65
C LEU A 484 -7.46 37.99 6.13
N GLN A 485 -6.41 38.42 6.83
CA GLN A 485 -6.47 38.73 8.27
C GLN A 485 -7.06 40.12 8.55
N HIS A 486 -6.66 41.13 7.79
CA HIS A 486 -6.95 42.55 8.05
C HIS A 486 -7.61 43.29 6.90
N GLY A 487 -7.54 42.76 5.68
CA GLY A 487 -8.12 43.39 4.49
C GLY A 487 -9.62 43.17 4.31
N SER A 488 -10.14 43.80 3.27
CA SER A 488 -11.52 43.55 2.82
C SER A 488 -11.60 42.23 2.05
N GLN A 489 -12.73 41.53 2.19
CA GLN A 489 -12.99 40.27 1.48
C GLN A 489 -12.79 40.40 -0.03
N SER A 490 -13.18 41.54 -0.62
CA SER A 490 -12.96 41.82 -2.05
C SER A 490 -11.48 41.90 -2.45
N GLN A 491 -10.58 42.36 -1.57
CA GLN A 491 -9.14 42.37 -1.85
C GLN A 491 -8.56 40.96 -1.83
N PHE A 492 -8.96 40.13 -0.85
CA PHE A 492 -8.54 38.74 -0.80
C PHE A 492 -9.03 37.96 -2.03
N GLN A 493 -10.29 38.14 -2.43
CA GLN A 493 -10.85 37.52 -3.63
C GLN A 493 -10.06 37.88 -4.90
N GLN A 494 -9.62 39.13 -5.05
CA GLN A 494 -8.82 39.56 -6.20
C GLN A 494 -7.44 38.89 -6.25
N GLU A 495 -6.72 38.85 -5.13
CA GLU A 495 -5.40 38.20 -5.05
C GLU A 495 -5.50 36.66 -5.17
N SER A 496 -6.56 36.06 -4.61
CA SER A 496 -6.89 34.64 -4.74
C SER A 496 -7.14 34.26 -6.20
N LEU A 497 -7.98 35.02 -6.91
CA LEU A 497 -8.27 34.80 -8.34
C LEU A 497 -7.01 34.92 -9.21
N GLN A 498 -6.10 35.85 -8.90
CA GLN A 498 -4.82 35.96 -9.62
C GLN A 498 -3.96 34.71 -9.44
N LEU A 499 -3.87 34.17 -8.22
CA LEU A 499 -3.12 32.95 -7.97
C LEU A 499 -3.75 31.75 -8.69
N GLN A 500 -5.07 31.58 -8.61
CA GLN A 500 -5.78 30.50 -9.31
C GLN A 500 -5.57 30.55 -10.83
N GLN A 501 -5.61 31.75 -11.43
CA GLN A 501 -5.36 31.90 -12.88
C GLN A 501 -3.92 31.51 -13.26
N ARG A 502 -2.93 31.86 -12.43
CA ARG A 502 -1.54 31.47 -12.68
C ARG A 502 -1.32 29.98 -12.50
N LEU A 503 -1.89 29.38 -11.46
CA LEU A 503 -1.84 27.92 -11.27
C LEU A 503 -2.50 27.17 -12.43
N ASN A 504 -3.64 27.65 -12.93
CA ASN A 504 -4.27 27.08 -14.12
C ASN A 504 -3.37 27.19 -15.36
N ASN A 505 -2.76 28.35 -15.60
CA ASN A 505 -1.82 28.52 -16.71
C ASN A 505 -0.58 27.61 -16.55
N ILE A 506 -0.07 27.42 -15.33
CA ILE A 506 1.00 26.46 -15.04
C ILE A 506 0.54 25.05 -15.43
N SER A 507 -0.63 24.59 -14.96
CA SER A 507 -1.19 23.28 -15.34
C SER A 507 -1.32 23.13 -16.86
N GLN A 508 -1.72 24.19 -17.59
CA GLN A 508 -1.79 24.18 -19.06
C GLN A 508 -0.42 24.04 -19.72
N GLN A 509 0.60 24.75 -19.21
CA GLN A 509 1.97 24.65 -19.72
C GLN A 509 2.56 23.26 -19.47
N LEU A 510 2.33 22.70 -18.28
CA LEU A 510 2.74 21.34 -17.95
C LEU A 510 2.02 20.31 -18.84
N SER A 511 0.71 20.45 -19.03
CA SER A 511 -0.04 19.60 -19.96
C SER A 511 0.50 19.71 -21.39
N ALA A 512 0.81 20.92 -21.86
CA ALA A 512 1.40 21.12 -23.18
C ALA A 512 2.79 20.50 -23.29
N ALA A 513 3.62 20.60 -22.25
CA ALA A 513 4.91 19.91 -22.18
C ALA A 513 4.73 18.39 -22.29
N LYS A 514 3.77 17.80 -21.57
CA LYS A 514 3.45 16.37 -21.66
C LYS A 514 3.10 15.95 -23.08
N ASP A 515 2.20 16.70 -23.72
CA ASP A 515 1.73 16.42 -25.07
C ASP A 515 2.85 16.55 -26.10
N MET A 516 3.71 17.56 -25.96
CA MET A 516 4.88 17.75 -26.83
C MET A 516 5.90 16.63 -26.67
N MET A 517 6.21 16.25 -25.43
CA MET A 517 7.13 15.16 -25.13
C MET A 517 6.64 13.84 -25.75
N THR A 518 5.39 13.48 -25.50
CA THR A 518 4.76 12.26 -26.02
C THR A 518 4.64 12.29 -27.54
N GLY A 519 4.24 13.43 -28.11
CA GLY A 519 4.08 13.62 -29.55
C GLY A 519 5.40 13.54 -30.32
N ALA A 520 6.45 14.21 -29.85
CA ALA A 520 7.77 14.21 -30.47
C ALA A 520 8.40 12.81 -30.44
N MET A 521 8.33 12.14 -29.28
CA MET A 521 8.78 10.77 -29.08
C MET A 521 8.07 9.80 -30.04
N ASN A 522 6.75 9.90 -30.14
CA ASN A 522 5.97 9.05 -31.03
C ASN A 522 6.32 9.25 -32.51
N GLN A 523 6.53 10.49 -32.94
CA GLN A 523 6.93 10.78 -34.32
C GLN A 523 8.33 10.26 -34.66
N GLN A 524 9.31 10.50 -33.78
CA GLN A 524 10.67 10.01 -33.96
C GLN A 524 10.70 8.49 -34.04
N MET A 525 9.93 7.82 -33.17
CA MET A 525 9.80 6.38 -33.15
C MET A 525 9.19 5.82 -34.45
N LEU A 526 8.07 6.39 -34.91
CA LEU A 526 7.45 5.99 -36.18
C LEU A 526 8.40 6.16 -37.37
N GLN A 527 9.20 7.23 -37.36
CA GLN A 527 10.21 7.46 -38.39
C GLN A 527 11.32 6.41 -38.33
N ALA A 528 11.84 6.09 -37.14
CA ALA A 528 12.85 5.07 -36.93
C ALA A 528 12.35 3.69 -37.40
N MET A 529 11.14 3.28 -36.99
CA MET A 529 10.53 2.02 -37.42
C MET A 529 10.36 1.96 -38.94
N ARG A 530 9.84 3.02 -39.58
CA ARG A 530 9.67 3.08 -41.04
C ARG A 530 11.00 2.99 -41.79
N GLN A 531 12.02 3.70 -41.31
CA GLN A 531 13.34 3.63 -41.90
C GLN A 531 13.94 2.24 -41.74
N SER A 532 13.81 1.64 -40.56
CA SER A 532 14.33 0.31 -40.27
C SER A 532 13.67 -0.76 -41.11
N MET A 533 12.33 -0.76 -41.21
CA MET A 533 11.61 -1.68 -42.09
C MET A 533 12.07 -1.58 -43.55
N ARG A 534 12.29 -0.36 -44.08
CA ARG A 534 12.81 -0.18 -45.44
C ARG A 534 14.20 -0.77 -45.61
N ASN A 535 15.11 -0.48 -44.68
CA ASN A 535 16.49 -0.96 -44.72
C ASN A 535 16.55 -2.49 -44.57
N LEU A 536 15.73 -3.08 -43.69
CA LEU A 536 15.66 -4.54 -43.52
C LEU A 536 15.09 -5.25 -44.75
N LEU A 537 14.08 -4.68 -45.40
CA LEU A 537 13.55 -5.21 -46.66
C LEU A 537 14.61 -5.15 -47.78
N GLU A 538 15.40 -4.08 -47.83
CA GLU A 538 16.52 -3.96 -48.77
C GLU A 538 17.59 -5.01 -48.48
N LEU A 539 18.01 -5.15 -47.22
CA LEU A 539 18.95 -6.19 -46.79
C LEU A 539 18.44 -7.60 -47.09
N SER A 540 17.15 -7.87 -46.86
CA SER A 540 16.51 -9.16 -47.16
C SER A 540 16.58 -9.48 -48.65
N LYS A 541 16.31 -8.48 -49.50
CA LYS A 541 16.43 -8.62 -50.95
C LYS A 541 17.87 -8.84 -51.41
N GLU A 542 18.83 -8.11 -50.85
CA GLU A 542 20.26 -8.33 -51.17
C GLU A 542 20.75 -9.69 -50.69
N GLN A 543 20.27 -10.16 -49.53
CA GLN A 543 20.54 -11.49 -48.99
C GLN A 543 19.94 -12.60 -49.87
N GLU A 544 18.75 -12.39 -50.45
CA GLU A 544 18.13 -13.30 -51.43
C GLU A 544 18.97 -13.42 -52.72
N VAL A 545 19.47 -12.30 -53.24
CA VAL A 545 20.35 -12.30 -54.41
C VAL A 545 21.63 -13.09 -54.10
N LEU A 546 22.27 -12.81 -52.96
CA LEU A 546 23.49 -13.46 -52.55
C LEU A 546 23.29 -14.97 -52.27
N LEU A 547 22.14 -15.34 -51.72
CA LEU A 547 21.70 -16.73 -51.52
C LEU A 547 21.67 -17.49 -52.85
N ASN A 548 21.01 -16.92 -53.86
CA ASN A 548 20.89 -17.54 -55.18
C ASN A 548 22.26 -17.69 -55.86
N GLU A 549 23.09 -16.65 -55.80
CA GLU A 549 24.47 -16.68 -56.32
C GLU A 549 25.33 -17.75 -55.61
N THR A 550 25.21 -17.88 -54.29
CA THR A 550 25.95 -18.87 -53.48
C THR A 550 25.51 -20.29 -53.79
N ARG A 551 24.19 -20.50 -53.96
CA ARG A 551 23.61 -21.80 -54.30
C ARG A 551 24.09 -22.33 -55.65
N ASP A 552 24.22 -21.45 -56.63
CA ASP A 552 24.66 -21.80 -57.99
C ASP A 552 26.21 -21.80 -58.13
N LEU A 553 26.94 -21.49 -57.06
CA LEU A 553 28.39 -21.34 -57.07
C LEU A 553 29.12 -22.70 -57.12
N PRO A 554 29.97 -22.96 -58.13
CA PRO A 554 30.83 -24.14 -58.15
C PRO A 554 31.84 -24.13 -56.98
N ARG A 555 32.16 -25.29 -56.41
CA ARG A 555 33.06 -25.44 -55.24
C ARG A 555 34.46 -24.80 -55.41
N ASN A 556 34.93 -24.61 -56.64
CA ASN A 556 36.23 -24.02 -56.96
C ASN A 556 36.12 -22.66 -57.69
N SER A 557 35.00 -21.95 -57.55
CA SER A 557 34.78 -20.67 -58.22
C SER A 557 35.76 -19.58 -57.75
N ALA A 558 36.27 -18.78 -58.69
CA ALA A 558 37.08 -17.60 -58.40
C ALA A 558 36.28 -16.45 -57.75
N LEU A 559 34.94 -16.53 -57.77
CA LEU A 559 34.02 -15.53 -57.20
C LEU A 559 33.77 -15.71 -55.69
N SER A 560 34.29 -16.78 -55.07
CA SER A 560 34.08 -17.07 -53.64
C SER A 560 34.50 -15.93 -52.68
N PRO A 561 35.62 -15.21 -52.92
CA PRO A 561 36.01 -14.08 -52.07
C PRO A 561 35.02 -12.90 -52.16
N GLU A 562 34.49 -12.61 -53.35
CA GLU A 562 33.52 -11.52 -53.57
C GLU A 562 32.19 -11.80 -52.86
N ILE A 563 31.69 -13.03 -52.91
CA ILE A 563 30.48 -13.46 -52.19
C ILE A 563 30.68 -13.31 -50.68
N THR A 564 31.86 -13.69 -50.16
CA THR A 564 32.18 -13.56 -48.73
C THR A 564 32.25 -12.09 -48.31
N GLU A 565 32.83 -11.22 -49.13
CA GLU A 565 32.88 -9.77 -48.88
C GLU A 565 31.48 -9.15 -48.88
N ARG A 566 30.62 -9.52 -49.83
CA ARG A 566 29.22 -9.08 -49.86
C ARG A 566 28.45 -9.56 -48.63
N GLN A 567 28.63 -10.81 -48.19
CA GLN A 567 28.00 -11.31 -46.97
C GLN A 567 28.43 -10.50 -45.74
N LYS A 568 29.72 -10.15 -45.64
CA LYS A 568 30.25 -9.29 -44.56
C LYS A 568 29.64 -7.89 -44.60
N ASN A 569 29.47 -7.32 -45.79
CA ASN A 569 28.86 -6.00 -45.94
C ASN A 569 27.38 -6.00 -45.49
N LEU A 570 26.63 -7.06 -45.81
CA LEU A 570 25.25 -7.25 -45.33
C LEU A 570 25.19 -7.36 -43.81
N SER A 571 26.04 -8.20 -43.21
CA SER A 571 26.14 -8.33 -41.75
C SER A 571 26.46 -6.98 -41.08
N SER A 572 27.41 -6.23 -41.64
CA SER A 572 27.81 -4.92 -41.12
C SER A 572 26.68 -3.89 -41.27
N ALA A 573 25.90 -3.96 -42.34
CA ALA A 573 24.76 -3.08 -42.57
C ALA A 573 23.60 -3.39 -41.61
N LEU A 574 23.32 -4.67 -41.38
CA LEU A 574 22.36 -5.10 -40.36
C LEU A 574 22.77 -4.65 -38.97
N SER A 575 24.05 -4.80 -38.60
CA SER A 575 24.56 -4.34 -37.30
C SER A 575 24.37 -2.84 -37.09
N ARG A 576 24.62 -2.02 -38.13
CA ARG A 576 24.34 -0.57 -38.09
C ARG A 576 22.85 -0.28 -37.93
N GLU A 577 21.99 -1.07 -38.56
CA GLU A 577 20.54 -0.90 -38.46
C GLU A 577 20.03 -1.29 -37.06
N MET A 578 20.53 -2.39 -36.50
CA MET A 578 20.27 -2.79 -35.11
C MET A 578 20.66 -1.68 -34.14
N ASN A 579 21.83 -1.06 -34.31
CA ASN A 579 22.26 0.05 -33.44
C ASN A 579 21.36 1.28 -33.55
N LYS A 580 20.87 1.62 -34.76
CA LYS A 580 19.91 2.73 -34.91
C LYS A 580 18.58 2.45 -34.23
N LEU A 581 18.08 1.23 -34.39
CA LEU A 581 16.83 0.82 -33.76
C LEU A 581 16.97 0.72 -32.24
N TYR A 582 18.14 0.27 -31.77
CA TYR A 582 18.53 0.27 -30.37
C TYR A 582 18.49 1.69 -29.77
N GLU A 583 19.12 2.68 -30.41
CA GLU A 583 19.07 4.07 -29.95
C GLU A 583 17.63 4.62 -29.91
N ALA A 584 16.78 4.27 -30.89
CA ALA A 584 15.37 4.61 -30.83
C ALA A 584 14.65 3.91 -29.65
N SER A 585 15.03 2.67 -29.33
CA SER A 585 14.40 1.88 -28.26
C SER A 585 14.67 2.38 -26.85
N LYS A 586 15.73 3.20 -26.67
CA LYS A 586 15.98 3.95 -25.42
C LYS A 586 14.95 5.03 -25.17
N GLN A 587 14.31 5.52 -26.23
CA GLN A 587 13.36 6.61 -26.15
C GLN A 587 11.94 6.14 -25.87
N SER A 588 11.59 4.88 -26.18
CA SER A 588 10.23 4.35 -26.00
C SER A 588 10.17 2.84 -25.80
N LEU A 589 9.20 2.42 -24.98
CA LEU A 589 8.80 1.02 -24.79
C LEU A 589 8.17 0.39 -26.05
N ALA A 590 7.76 1.20 -27.04
CA ALA A 590 7.04 0.74 -28.23
C ALA A 590 7.84 -0.18 -29.18
N ILE A 591 9.19 -0.22 -29.07
CA ILE A 591 10.01 -1.19 -29.81
C ILE A 591 10.06 -2.51 -29.03
N PRO A 592 9.52 -3.62 -29.56
CA PRO A 592 9.58 -4.91 -28.88
C PRO A 592 11.02 -5.43 -28.83
N SER A 593 11.41 -5.98 -27.69
CA SER A 593 12.60 -6.84 -27.55
C SER A 593 12.63 -7.94 -28.62
N ALA A 594 11.46 -8.49 -28.97
CA ALA A 594 11.30 -9.52 -29.99
C ALA A 594 11.74 -9.11 -31.42
N ALA A 595 11.66 -7.83 -31.79
CA ALA A 595 12.12 -7.36 -33.09
C ALA A 595 13.66 -7.35 -33.16
N GLY A 596 14.29 -6.92 -32.07
CA GLY A 596 15.75 -7.00 -31.87
C GLY A 596 16.25 -8.45 -31.89
N GLY A 597 15.56 -9.37 -31.20
CA GLY A 597 15.91 -10.79 -31.19
C GLY A 597 15.91 -11.43 -32.59
N SER A 598 14.91 -11.14 -33.44
CA SER A 598 14.91 -11.62 -34.84
C SER A 598 16.06 -11.02 -35.67
N MET A 599 16.46 -9.76 -35.41
CA MET A 599 17.63 -9.17 -36.08
C MET A 599 18.94 -9.81 -35.60
N GLY A 600 19.05 -10.09 -34.29
CA GLY A 600 20.17 -10.82 -33.72
C GLY A 600 20.31 -12.22 -34.32
N ASN A 601 19.20 -12.96 -34.46
CA ASN A 601 19.20 -14.24 -35.16
C ASN A 601 19.63 -14.11 -36.63
N ALA A 602 19.13 -13.10 -37.35
CA ALA A 602 19.57 -12.83 -38.72
C ALA A 602 21.08 -12.58 -38.79
N LEU A 603 21.64 -11.80 -37.85
CA LEU A 603 23.06 -11.53 -37.77
C LEU A 603 23.89 -12.80 -37.49
N LEU A 604 23.48 -13.62 -36.53
CA LEU A 604 24.11 -14.91 -36.22
C LEU A 604 24.13 -15.84 -37.44
N GLN A 605 23.04 -15.90 -38.19
CA GLN A 605 22.94 -16.70 -39.42
C GLN A 605 23.83 -16.15 -40.53
N MET A 606 23.94 -14.82 -40.66
CA MET A 606 24.88 -14.19 -41.61
C MET A 606 26.34 -14.48 -41.24
N GLU A 607 26.67 -14.48 -39.95
CA GLU A 607 28.02 -14.83 -39.48
C GLU A 607 28.35 -16.31 -39.72
N GLY A 608 27.41 -17.21 -39.41
CA GLY A 608 27.55 -18.62 -39.73
C GLY A 608 27.70 -18.86 -41.23
N ALA A 609 26.98 -18.11 -42.06
CA ALA A 609 27.13 -18.16 -43.51
C ALA A 609 28.53 -17.71 -43.96
N MET A 610 29.10 -16.66 -43.34
CA MET A 610 30.47 -16.23 -43.62
C MET A 610 31.49 -17.33 -43.28
N GLU A 611 31.35 -18.00 -42.14
CA GLU A 611 32.23 -19.12 -41.75
C GLU A 611 32.11 -20.28 -42.74
N SER A 612 30.89 -20.67 -43.10
CA SER A 612 30.64 -21.72 -44.09
C SER A 612 31.21 -21.37 -45.48
N LEU A 613 31.16 -20.10 -45.89
CA LEU A 613 31.77 -19.62 -47.14
C LEU A 613 33.30 -19.70 -47.10
N GLN A 614 33.91 -19.37 -45.96
CA GLN A 614 35.36 -19.50 -45.75
C GLN A 614 35.80 -20.98 -45.79
N GLU A 615 34.99 -21.88 -45.25
CA GLU A 615 35.17 -23.33 -45.33
C GLU A 615 34.85 -23.93 -46.72
N ARG A 616 34.39 -23.09 -47.67
CA ARG A 616 33.94 -23.49 -49.03
C ARG A 616 32.76 -24.46 -49.01
N ASN A 617 31.93 -24.37 -47.99
CA ASN A 617 30.71 -25.17 -47.83
C ASN A 617 29.48 -24.37 -48.28
N ASN A 618 29.35 -24.19 -49.61
CA ASN A 618 28.30 -23.37 -50.22
C ASN A 618 26.88 -23.85 -49.88
N THR A 619 26.67 -25.15 -49.70
CA THR A 619 25.35 -25.70 -49.34
C THR A 619 24.92 -25.24 -47.95
N ARG A 620 25.82 -25.36 -46.95
CA ARG A 620 25.53 -24.88 -45.60
C ARG A 620 25.38 -23.36 -45.56
N ALA A 621 26.27 -22.64 -46.25
CA ALA A 621 26.19 -21.19 -46.38
C ALA A 621 24.83 -20.75 -46.94
N SER A 622 24.37 -21.36 -48.04
CA SER A 622 23.06 -21.04 -48.63
C SER A 622 21.89 -21.35 -47.68
N GLY A 623 21.98 -22.39 -46.85
CA GLY A 623 20.97 -22.66 -45.82
C GLY A 623 20.87 -21.51 -44.82
N GLN A 624 22.01 -21.12 -44.25
CA GLN A 624 22.10 -20.03 -43.26
C GLN A 624 21.71 -18.67 -43.85
N GLN A 625 22.08 -18.40 -45.10
CA GLN A 625 21.64 -17.20 -45.83
C GLN A 625 20.11 -17.15 -45.99
N GLY A 626 19.46 -18.30 -46.23
CA GLY A 626 18.00 -18.41 -46.28
C GLY A 626 17.33 -18.19 -44.93
N GLU A 627 17.92 -18.73 -43.86
CA GLU A 627 17.45 -18.48 -42.48
C GLU A 627 17.61 -17.00 -42.08
N ALA A 628 18.73 -16.37 -42.44
CA ALA A 628 18.96 -14.95 -42.23
C ALA A 628 17.89 -14.10 -42.95
N MET A 629 17.57 -14.43 -44.19
CA MET A 629 16.51 -13.76 -44.95
C MET A 629 15.13 -13.90 -44.28
N ALA A 630 14.80 -15.10 -43.79
CA ALA A 630 13.54 -15.34 -43.08
C ALA A 630 13.46 -14.50 -41.78
N ALA A 631 14.55 -14.45 -41.02
CA ALA A 631 14.64 -13.67 -39.78
C ALA A 631 14.54 -12.15 -40.03
N LEU A 632 15.17 -11.62 -41.09
CA LEU A 632 15.00 -10.22 -41.51
C LEU A 632 13.53 -9.88 -41.81
N ASN A 633 12.85 -10.75 -42.55
CA ASN A 633 11.43 -10.55 -42.88
C ASN A 633 10.53 -10.65 -41.64
N GLU A 634 10.89 -11.52 -40.69
CA GLU A 634 10.20 -11.60 -39.40
C GLU A 634 10.37 -10.30 -38.59
N SER A 635 11.57 -9.72 -38.54
CA SER A 635 11.82 -8.42 -37.91
C SER A 635 10.96 -7.32 -38.52
N VAL A 636 10.85 -7.27 -39.84
CA VAL A 636 9.97 -6.31 -40.53
C VAL A 636 8.51 -6.50 -40.12
N LYS A 637 8.03 -7.75 -40.06
CA LYS A 637 6.66 -8.06 -39.62
C LYS A 637 6.41 -7.60 -38.18
N LYS A 638 7.36 -7.85 -37.27
CA LYS A 638 7.26 -7.41 -35.86
C LYS A 638 7.23 -5.89 -35.75
N LEU A 639 8.13 -5.19 -36.45
CA LEU A 639 8.13 -3.73 -36.52
C LEU A 639 6.84 -3.17 -37.12
N GLN A 640 6.28 -3.83 -38.15
CA GLN A 640 5.01 -3.45 -38.74
C GLN A 640 3.86 -3.60 -37.75
N SER A 641 3.80 -4.71 -37.01
CA SER A 641 2.78 -4.93 -35.97
C SER A 641 2.88 -3.89 -34.86
N SER A 642 4.10 -3.56 -34.39
CA SER A 642 4.30 -2.50 -33.39
C SER A 642 3.90 -1.12 -33.91
N MET A 643 4.32 -0.78 -35.14
CA MET A 643 3.91 0.46 -35.78
C MET A 643 2.39 0.51 -35.96
N GLN A 644 1.75 -0.61 -36.27
CA GLN A 644 0.31 -0.69 -36.39
C GLN A 644 -0.37 -0.50 -35.03
N ASN A 645 0.09 -1.15 -33.97
CA ASN A 645 -0.44 -0.96 -32.61
C ASN A 645 -0.31 0.49 -32.15
N MET A 646 0.80 1.14 -32.50
CA MET A 646 1.08 2.54 -32.18
C MET A 646 0.20 3.51 -33.00
N LEU A 647 0.02 3.28 -34.30
CA LEU A 647 -0.82 4.12 -35.18
C LEU A 647 -2.32 3.87 -34.98
N GLN A 648 -2.69 2.66 -34.57
CA GLN A 648 -4.08 2.27 -34.35
C GLN A 648 -4.57 2.62 -32.96
N GLY A 649 -3.72 3.06 -32.03
CA GLY A 649 -4.11 3.40 -30.65
C GLY A 649 -5.29 2.55 -30.18
N SER A 650 -5.09 1.22 -30.09
CA SER A 650 -6.18 0.26 -29.83
C SER A 650 -7.35 0.33 -30.84
N SER A 651 -7.18 -0.15 -32.09
CA SER A 651 -8.32 -0.19 -33.02
C SER A 651 -9.20 -1.42 -32.75
N GLY A 652 -10.33 -1.15 -32.08
CA GLY A 652 -11.47 -2.04 -31.91
C GLY A 652 -12.55 -1.43 -31.02
N GLY A 653 -12.15 -0.59 -30.07
CA GLY A 653 -13.02 0.20 -29.19
C GLY A 653 -12.25 1.41 -28.67
N MET A 654 -12.98 2.40 -28.16
CA MET A 654 -12.37 3.53 -27.44
C MET A 654 -11.38 2.99 -26.38
N SER A 655 -10.16 3.55 -26.31
CA SER A 655 -9.22 3.17 -25.25
C SER A 655 -9.92 3.33 -23.90
N TYR A 656 -9.74 2.38 -22.99
CA TYR A 656 -10.33 2.40 -21.67
C TYR A 656 -9.99 3.69 -20.89
N GLU A 657 -8.80 4.27 -21.11
CA GLU A 657 -8.43 5.58 -20.56
C GLU A 657 -9.17 6.74 -21.23
N GLN A 658 -9.38 6.70 -22.55
CA GLN A 658 -10.24 7.70 -23.22
C GLN A 658 -11.69 7.58 -22.74
N TYR A 659 -12.14 6.37 -22.43
CA TYR A 659 -13.44 6.11 -21.83
C TYR A 659 -13.54 6.70 -20.42
N LEU A 660 -12.56 6.43 -19.55
CA LEU A 660 -12.48 7.01 -18.20
C LEU A 660 -12.34 8.54 -18.23
N GLN A 661 -11.53 9.09 -19.13
CA GLN A 661 -11.29 10.53 -19.25
C GLN A 661 -12.57 11.24 -19.73
N ARG A 662 -13.28 10.69 -20.71
CA ARG A 662 -14.62 11.19 -21.11
C ARG A 662 -15.61 11.09 -19.96
N MET A 663 -15.56 10.01 -19.18
CA MET A 663 -16.42 9.82 -18.02
C MET A 663 -16.12 10.85 -16.91
N GLN A 664 -14.84 11.13 -16.65
CA GLN A 664 -14.39 12.14 -15.69
C GLN A 664 -14.82 13.56 -16.12
N GLN A 665 -14.71 13.88 -17.41
CA GLN A 665 -15.24 15.13 -17.96
C GLN A 665 -16.75 15.25 -17.75
N MET A 666 -17.51 14.17 -17.97
CA MET A 666 -18.96 14.16 -17.72
C MET A 666 -19.31 14.29 -16.24
N ALA A 667 -18.54 13.66 -15.34
CA ALA A 667 -18.71 13.83 -13.90
C ALA A 667 -18.47 15.29 -13.48
N GLY A 668 -17.44 15.95 -14.01
CA GLY A 668 -17.19 17.37 -13.78
C GLY A 668 -18.32 18.28 -14.32
N MET A 669 -18.84 17.99 -15.51
CA MET A 669 -20.02 18.70 -16.04
C MET A 669 -21.27 18.47 -15.17
N GLN A 670 -21.48 17.24 -14.69
CA GLN A 670 -22.60 16.91 -13.81
C GLN A 670 -22.49 17.65 -12.47
N GLN A 671 -21.30 17.71 -11.88
CA GLN A 671 -21.04 18.48 -10.66
C GLN A 671 -21.37 19.96 -10.86
N GLY A 672 -20.93 20.57 -11.96
CA GLY A 672 -21.27 21.95 -12.29
C GLY A 672 -22.78 22.20 -12.43
N ILE A 673 -23.52 21.24 -13.00
CA ILE A 673 -24.99 21.30 -13.08
C ILE A 673 -25.61 21.22 -11.67
N ASN A 674 -25.11 20.34 -10.81
CA ASN A 674 -25.60 20.18 -9.43
C ASN A 674 -25.41 21.48 -8.63
N GLU A 675 -24.22 22.08 -8.70
CA GLU A 675 -23.89 23.34 -8.01
C GLU A 675 -24.77 24.50 -8.51
N GLN A 676 -24.95 24.64 -9.82
CA GLN A 676 -25.82 25.68 -10.40
C GLN A 676 -27.30 25.44 -10.06
N THR A 677 -27.73 24.19 -9.93
CA THR A 677 -29.10 23.83 -9.53
C THR A 677 -29.34 24.18 -8.06
N LEU A 678 -28.38 23.91 -7.17
CA LEU A 678 -28.41 24.28 -5.75
C LEU A 678 -28.47 25.81 -5.55
N GLY A 679 -27.70 26.56 -6.34
CA GLY A 679 -27.66 28.03 -6.30
C GLY A 679 -28.97 28.73 -6.70
N LEU A 680 -29.90 28.02 -7.33
CA LEU A 680 -31.20 28.59 -7.75
C LEU A 680 -32.28 28.55 -6.64
N GLY A 681 -32.04 27.83 -5.53
CA GLY A 681 -32.87 27.83 -4.31
C GLY A 681 -34.25 27.14 -4.44
N LEU A 682 -34.71 26.47 -3.37
CA LEU A 682 -36.07 25.91 -3.30
C LEU A 682 -37.08 27.01 -2.88
N GLY A 683 -37.83 27.56 -3.84
CA GLY A 683 -38.86 28.58 -3.56
C GLY A 683 -40.07 28.55 -4.49
N GLN A 684 -41.25 28.86 -3.96
CA GLN A 684 -42.56 28.76 -4.67
C GLN A 684 -42.85 29.90 -5.66
N GLN A 685 -41.96 30.88 -5.85
CA GLN A 685 -42.10 31.91 -6.89
C GLN A 685 -40.75 32.19 -7.56
N MET A 686 -40.58 31.64 -8.77
CA MET A 686 -39.38 31.77 -9.58
C MET A 686 -39.47 33.00 -10.49
N SER A 687 -38.39 33.79 -10.56
CA SER A 687 -38.28 34.92 -11.49
C SER A 687 -38.11 34.45 -12.94
N LEU A 688 -38.48 35.29 -13.92
CA LEU A 688 -38.30 35.00 -15.35
C LEU A 688 -36.82 34.68 -15.71
N GLN A 689 -35.88 35.28 -14.98
CA GLN A 689 -34.44 35.07 -15.15
C GLN A 689 -33.99 33.71 -14.59
N GLN A 690 -34.56 33.26 -13.48
CA GLN A 690 -34.31 31.91 -12.93
C GLN A 690 -34.93 30.81 -13.81
N GLN A 691 -36.10 31.06 -14.41
CA GLN A 691 -36.70 30.14 -15.39
C GLN A 691 -35.82 29.94 -16.63
N ALA A 692 -35.22 31.02 -17.14
CA ALA A 692 -34.27 30.95 -18.25
C ALA A 692 -32.94 30.27 -17.86
N ALA A 693 -32.53 30.33 -16.59
CA ALA A 693 -31.38 29.59 -16.08
C ALA A 693 -31.69 28.07 -16.00
N LEU A 694 -32.86 27.71 -15.50
CA LEU A 694 -33.32 26.31 -15.46
C LEU A 694 -33.43 25.65 -16.83
N SER A 695 -33.95 26.37 -17.83
CA SER A 695 -34.00 25.85 -19.20
C SER A 695 -32.60 25.61 -19.79
N ARG A 696 -31.59 26.40 -19.37
CA ARG A 696 -30.20 26.19 -19.77
C ARG A 696 -29.59 24.98 -19.06
N LEU A 697 -29.86 24.80 -17.77
CA LEU A 697 -29.43 23.62 -17.02
C LEU A 697 -30.04 22.33 -17.57
N ALA A 698 -31.33 22.34 -17.92
CA ALA A 698 -31.97 21.20 -18.57
C ALA A 698 -31.29 20.85 -19.91
N ALA A 699 -30.90 21.85 -20.70
CA ALA A 699 -30.18 21.62 -21.95
C ALA A 699 -28.75 21.08 -21.73
N GLN A 700 -28.05 21.56 -20.70
CA GLN A 700 -26.74 21.02 -20.30
C GLN A 700 -26.86 19.57 -19.82
N GLN A 701 -27.87 19.27 -18.97
CA GLN A 701 -28.16 17.92 -18.50
C GLN A 701 -28.47 16.97 -19.67
N ASN A 702 -29.22 17.42 -20.69
CA ASN A 702 -29.48 16.64 -21.91
C ASN A 702 -28.20 16.34 -22.69
N ALA A 703 -27.26 17.30 -22.77
CA ALA A 703 -26.00 17.12 -23.47
C ALA A 703 -25.10 16.09 -22.77
N VAL A 704 -25.01 16.15 -21.44
CA VAL A 704 -24.27 15.16 -20.62
C VAL A 704 -24.90 13.77 -20.79
N ARG A 705 -26.24 13.66 -20.70
CA ARG A 705 -26.96 12.39 -20.90
C ARG A 705 -26.70 11.77 -22.27
N LYS A 706 -26.76 12.56 -23.35
CA LYS A 706 -26.47 12.07 -24.70
C LYS A 706 -25.02 11.60 -24.87
N SER A 707 -24.09 12.33 -24.26
CA SER A 707 -22.67 11.95 -24.27
C SER A 707 -22.46 10.63 -23.51
N MET A 708 -23.21 10.41 -22.42
CA MET A 708 -23.19 9.16 -21.67
C MET A 708 -23.81 7.99 -22.45
N GLU A 709 -24.95 8.20 -23.09
CA GLU A 709 -25.58 7.18 -23.95
C GLU A 709 -24.69 6.80 -25.14
N GLN A 710 -24.05 7.80 -25.77
CA GLN A 710 -23.09 7.57 -26.84
C GLN A 710 -21.87 6.80 -26.32
N LEU A 711 -21.35 7.16 -25.14
CA LEU A 711 -20.23 6.46 -24.52
C LEU A 711 -20.58 4.99 -24.21
N ALA A 712 -21.79 4.73 -23.71
CA ALA A 712 -22.29 3.38 -23.45
C ALA A 712 -22.45 2.55 -24.75
N GLN A 713 -22.87 3.20 -25.84
CA GLN A 713 -22.99 2.56 -27.16
C GLN A 713 -21.64 2.27 -27.81
N GLU A 714 -20.65 3.13 -27.59
CA GLU A 714 -19.27 2.98 -28.08
C GLU A 714 -18.48 1.91 -27.29
N ALA A 715 -18.97 1.50 -26.10
CA ALA A 715 -18.38 0.47 -25.23
C ALA A 715 -18.97 -0.95 -25.43
N ALA A 716 -19.50 -1.25 -26.62
CA ALA A 716 -20.39 -2.37 -26.93
C ALA A 716 -19.88 -3.80 -26.61
N ASP A 717 -18.58 -4.00 -26.32
CA ASP A 717 -18.02 -5.32 -25.99
C ASP A 717 -18.13 -5.70 -24.50
N ALA A 718 -18.71 -4.84 -23.64
CA ALA A 718 -18.85 -5.12 -22.21
C ALA A 718 -20.31 -5.09 -21.71
N SER A 719 -20.96 -6.25 -21.76
CA SER A 719 -22.39 -6.41 -21.43
C SER A 719 -22.80 -6.05 -19.98
N GLU A 720 -21.87 -6.06 -19.01
CA GLU A 720 -22.13 -5.60 -17.63
C GLU A 720 -21.92 -4.09 -17.44
N ILE A 721 -21.06 -3.49 -18.26
CA ILE A 721 -20.71 -2.07 -18.23
C ILE A 721 -21.92 -1.23 -18.68
N MET A 722 -22.65 -1.71 -19.69
CA MET A 722 -23.84 -1.06 -20.24
C MET A 722 -24.98 -0.91 -19.22
N GLY A 723 -25.25 -1.94 -18.41
CA GLY A 723 -26.39 -1.97 -17.48
C GLY A 723 -26.32 -0.99 -16.31
N SER A 724 -25.12 -0.51 -15.95
CA SER A 724 -24.93 0.50 -14.90
C SER A 724 -25.04 1.93 -15.45
N LEU A 725 -24.57 2.16 -16.68
CA LEU A 725 -24.64 3.45 -17.37
C LEU A 725 -26.05 3.78 -17.84
N ASP A 726 -26.83 2.78 -18.26
CA ASP A 726 -28.23 2.94 -18.65
C ASP A 726 -29.06 3.50 -17.48
N LYS A 727 -28.79 3.04 -16.24
CA LYS A 727 -29.44 3.58 -15.03
C LYS A 727 -29.05 5.03 -14.76
N ILE A 728 -27.78 5.38 -14.96
CA ILE A 728 -27.29 6.76 -14.83
C ILE A 728 -28.00 7.66 -15.85
N ALA A 729 -28.07 7.22 -17.12
CA ALA A 729 -28.74 7.95 -18.20
C ALA A 729 -30.26 8.11 -17.95
N GLU A 730 -30.91 7.10 -17.37
CA GLU A 730 -32.32 7.15 -16.97
C GLU A 730 -32.56 8.16 -15.83
N ASP A 731 -31.72 8.16 -14.80
CA ASP A 731 -31.78 9.13 -13.71
C ASP A 731 -31.58 10.56 -14.21
N MET A 732 -30.64 10.77 -15.16
CA MET A 732 -30.43 12.07 -15.81
C MET A 732 -31.66 12.56 -16.59
N LYS A 733 -32.44 11.64 -17.16
CA LYS A 733 -33.63 11.97 -17.94
C LYS A 733 -34.77 12.48 -17.05
N GLU A 734 -34.91 11.93 -15.86
CA GLU A 734 -35.87 12.47 -14.87
C GLU A 734 -35.40 13.82 -14.32
N VAL A 735 -34.10 14.02 -14.08
CA VAL A 735 -33.56 15.35 -13.73
C VAL A 735 -33.81 16.37 -14.84
N GLU A 736 -33.59 16.01 -16.11
CA GLU A 736 -33.87 16.88 -17.26
C GLU A 736 -35.35 17.32 -17.30
N LYS A 737 -36.25 16.38 -17.04
CA LYS A 737 -37.70 16.62 -17.02
C LYS A 737 -38.12 17.50 -15.84
N ASP A 738 -37.54 17.31 -14.67
CA ASP A 738 -37.77 18.15 -13.48
C ASP A 738 -37.29 19.58 -13.72
N LEU A 739 -36.07 19.76 -14.25
CA LEU A 739 -35.50 21.06 -14.59
C LEU A 739 -36.32 21.76 -15.69
N GLY A 740 -36.77 21.01 -16.70
CA GLY A 740 -37.62 21.51 -17.79
C GLY A 740 -39.05 21.88 -17.33
N ALA A 741 -39.60 21.16 -16.36
CA ALA A 741 -40.88 21.45 -15.71
C ALA A 741 -40.79 22.55 -14.64
N GLN A 742 -39.60 23.14 -14.47
CA GLN A 742 -39.31 24.18 -13.49
C GLN A 742 -39.51 23.72 -12.03
N ASN A 743 -39.30 22.44 -11.77
CA ASN A 743 -39.51 21.81 -10.48
C ASN A 743 -38.15 21.41 -9.85
N ILE A 744 -37.57 22.28 -9.01
CA ILE A 744 -36.41 21.92 -8.19
C ILE A 744 -36.93 21.37 -6.87
N SER A 745 -37.09 20.04 -6.79
CA SER A 745 -37.48 19.36 -5.56
C SER A 745 -36.24 18.83 -4.81
N ARG A 746 -36.41 18.46 -3.54
CA ARG A 746 -35.35 17.73 -2.80
C ARG A 746 -34.98 16.42 -3.49
N GLU A 747 -35.95 15.77 -4.14
CA GLU A 747 -35.74 14.53 -4.88
C GLU A 747 -34.86 14.77 -6.13
N THR A 748 -35.08 15.87 -6.84
CA THR A 748 -34.28 16.27 -8.01
C THR A 748 -32.81 16.49 -7.65
N ILE A 749 -32.55 17.18 -6.54
CA ILE A 749 -31.18 17.41 -6.02
C ILE A 749 -30.54 16.10 -5.54
N GLN A 750 -31.29 15.24 -4.84
CA GLN A 750 -30.79 13.93 -4.42
C GLN A 750 -30.43 13.06 -5.62
N ARG A 751 -31.25 13.05 -6.67
CA ARG A 751 -31.01 12.29 -7.90
C ARG A 751 -29.77 12.82 -8.64
N GLN A 752 -29.58 14.13 -8.71
CA GLN A 752 -28.36 14.78 -9.21
C GLN A 752 -27.10 14.34 -8.46
N ASN A 753 -27.14 14.26 -7.13
CA ASN A 753 -26.02 13.80 -6.32
C ASN A 753 -25.77 12.29 -6.47
N GLN A 754 -26.83 11.48 -6.62
CA GLN A 754 -26.72 10.04 -6.89
C GLN A 754 -26.11 9.75 -8.26
N ILE A 755 -26.48 10.53 -9.29
CA ILE A 755 -25.88 10.45 -10.63
C ILE A 755 -24.36 10.68 -10.51
N LEU A 756 -23.95 11.74 -9.82
CA LEU A 756 -22.53 12.07 -9.63
C LEU A 756 -21.79 10.97 -8.83
N SER A 757 -22.35 10.53 -7.70
CA SER A 757 -21.78 9.44 -6.89
C SER A 757 -21.57 8.18 -7.72
N ARG A 758 -22.60 7.76 -8.46
CA ARG A 758 -22.50 6.56 -9.30
C ARG A 758 -21.48 6.70 -10.42
N MET A 759 -21.28 7.89 -10.98
CA MET A 759 -20.20 8.11 -11.95
C MET A 759 -18.82 7.92 -11.31
N LEU A 760 -18.62 8.43 -10.09
CA LEU A 760 -17.36 8.35 -9.37
C LEU A 760 -17.08 6.92 -8.85
N ASP A 761 -18.10 6.24 -8.30
CA ASP A 761 -18.03 4.84 -7.86
C ASP A 761 -17.72 3.91 -9.04
N TYR A 762 -18.28 4.22 -10.21
CA TYR A 762 -18.02 3.46 -11.42
C TYR A 762 -16.58 3.66 -11.91
N GLN A 763 -16.07 4.88 -11.87
CA GLN A 763 -14.65 5.19 -12.14
C GLN A 763 -13.72 4.41 -11.20
N LYS A 764 -14.05 4.32 -9.90
CA LYS A 764 -13.27 3.58 -8.90
C LYS A 764 -13.33 2.06 -9.11
N SER A 765 -14.53 1.50 -9.24
CA SER A 765 -14.73 0.05 -9.44
C SER A 765 -14.14 -0.48 -10.75
N MET A 766 -14.09 0.36 -11.79
CA MET A 766 -13.44 0.03 -13.06
C MET A 766 -11.92 0.03 -12.91
N ARG A 767 -11.32 1.00 -12.19
CA ARG A 767 -9.88 0.97 -11.85
C ARG A 767 -9.52 -0.32 -11.12
N GLU A 768 -10.25 -0.68 -10.07
CA GLU A 768 -10.00 -1.89 -9.27
C GLU A 768 -10.08 -3.22 -10.08
N ARG A 769 -10.95 -3.30 -11.10
CA ARG A 769 -11.12 -4.52 -11.93
C ARG A 769 -9.94 -4.82 -12.86
N GLU A 770 -9.22 -3.82 -13.36
CA GLU A 770 -8.03 -4.04 -14.22
C GLU A 770 -6.86 -4.62 -13.41
N TYR A 771 -6.63 -4.09 -12.21
CA TYR A 771 -5.58 -4.57 -11.31
C TYR A 771 -5.84 -6.01 -10.84
N SER A 772 -7.11 -6.36 -10.58
CA SER A 772 -7.55 -7.72 -10.22
C SER A 772 -7.28 -8.79 -11.30
N ASN A 773 -7.21 -8.41 -12.58
CA ASN A 773 -7.15 -9.34 -13.72
C ASN A 773 -5.73 -9.68 -14.23
N LYS A 774 -4.66 -9.06 -13.70
CA LYS A 774 -3.28 -9.51 -14.01
C LYS A 774 -2.96 -10.79 -13.24
N ARG A 775 -3.36 -11.94 -13.81
CA ARG A 775 -2.95 -13.28 -13.33
C ARG A 775 -1.42 -13.38 -13.31
N LYS A 776 -0.80 -13.31 -12.13
CA LYS A 776 0.38 -14.14 -11.82
C LYS A 776 -0.13 -15.57 -11.57
N ALA A 777 0.53 -16.56 -12.18
CA ALA A 777 0.19 -17.96 -11.96
C ALA A 777 0.67 -18.37 -10.56
N GLU A 778 -0.16 -18.14 -9.54
CA GLU A 778 0.06 -18.66 -8.20
C GLU A 778 -0.72 -19.97 -8.01
N THR A 779 -0.06 -20.96 -7.42
CA THR A 779 -0.67 -22.22 -7.00
C THR A 779 -1.64 -21.99 -5.83
N GLY A 780 -2.89 -22.43 -6.00
CA GLY A 780 -3.84 -22.81 -4.93
C GLY A 780 -4.29 -21.70 -3.98
N LYS A 781 -5.56 -21.25 -4.13
CA LYS A 781 -6.21 -20.23 -3.27
C LYS A 781 -6.12 -20.57 -1.77
N GLU A 782 -5.40 -19.72 -1.04
CA GLU A 782 -5.61 -19.52 0.39
C GLU A 782 -6.84 -18.62 0.60
N TYR A 783 -7.63 -18.94 1.61
CA TYR A 783 -8.68 -18.07 2.12
C TYR A 783 -8.04 -16.81 2.72
N ILE A 784 -8.75 -15.67 2.75
CA ILE A 784 -8.28 -14.49 3.50
C ILE A 784 -8.13 -14.88 4.97
N THR A 785 -6.91 -15.21 5.36
CA THR A 785 -6.42 -15.19 6.72
C THR A 785 -5.52 -13.97 6.80
N LEU A 786 -5.76 -13.06 7.75
CA LEU A 786 -4.71 -12.12 8.14
C LEU A 786 -3.51 -12.97 8.61
N SER A 787 -2.48 -13.07 7.77
CA SER A 787 -1.18 -13.57 8.22
C SER A 787 -0.71 -12.66 9.35
N PRO A 788 -0.15 -13.22 10.45
CA PRO A 788 0.59 -12.41 11.40
C PRO A 788 1.65 -11.65 10.59
N GLY A 789 1.71 -10.32 10.74
CA GLY A 789 2.82 -9.55 10.18
C GLY A 789 4.16 -10.07 10.72
N ASP A 790 5.25 -9.53 10.19
CA ASP A 790 6.60 -9.85 10.68
C ASP A 790 6.64 -9.78 12.21
N LEU A 791 7.26 -10.78 12.83
CA LEU A 791 7.49 -10.79 14.26
C LEU A 791 8.21 -9.49 14.63
N PRO A 792 7.68 -8.67 15.56
CA PRO A 792 8.38 -7.48 16.01
C PRO A 792 9.80 -7.86 16.48
N GLU A 793 10.77 -6.97 16.31
CA GLU A 793 12.19 -7.22 16.66
C GLU A 793 12.36 -7.64 18.14
N ASP A 794 11.36 -7.36 18.99
CA ASP A 794 11.31 -7.75 20.40
C ASP A 794 10.67 -9.13 20.70
N LEU A 795 10.16 -9.85 19.67
CA LEU A 795 9.42 -11.11 19.78
C LEU A 795 8.18 -11.05 20.71
N GLY A 796 7.58 -9.87 20.85
CA GLY A 796 6.48 -9.60 21.77
C GLY A 796 6.98 -9.38 23.20
N GLU A 797 6.77 -8.16 23.69
CA GLU A 797 7.04 -7.75 25.06
C GLU A 797 6.76 -8.84 26.11
N ARG A 798 7.79 -9.18 26.89
CA ARG A 798 7.72 -10.24 27.92
C ARG A 798 6.69 -9.95 29.01
N SER A 799 6.46 -8.69 29.35
CA SER A 799 5.45 -8.25 30.32
C SER A 799 4.02 -8.63 29.89
N SER A 800 3.72 -8.48 28.59
CA SER A 800 2.44 -8.82 27.96
C SER A 800 2.19 -10.34 27.95
N ARG A 801 3.26 -11.11 27.72
CA ARG A 801 3.24 -12.58 27.71
C ARG A 801 3.03 -13.17 29.12
N LEU A 802 3.63 -12.56 30.14
CA LEU A 802 3.51 -13.00 31.55
C LEU A 802 2.07 -12.87 32.08
N LEU A 803 1.36 -11.80 31.71
CA LEU A 803 -0.05 -11.61 32.10
C LEU A 803 -0.97 -12.62 31.39
N GLN A 804 -0.71 -12.89 30.10
CA GLN A 804 -1.44 -13.88 29.32
C GLN A 804 -1.21 -15.31 29.84
N ASP A 805 0.03 -15.64 30.24
CA ASP A 805 0.38 -16.92 30.85
C ASP A 805 -0.28 -17.10 32.23
N LEU A 806 -0.40 -16.03 33.02
CA LEU A 806 -1.14 -16.05 34.29
C LEU A 806 -2.63 -16.36 34.09
N LEU A 807 -3.29 -15.68 33.14
CA LEU A 807 -4.69 -15.95 32.78
C LEU A 807 -4.88 -17.39 32.28
N ARG A 808 -3.92 -17.89 31.49
CA ARG A 808 -3.93 -19.28 31.00
C ARG A 808 -3.79 -20.29 32.13
N ALA A 809 -2.86 -20.07 33.07
CA ALA A 809 -2.66 -20.95 34.21
C ALA A 809 -3.93 -21.05 35.08
N GLN A 810 -4.70 -19.97 35.24
CA GLN A 810 -5.98 -20.01 35.95
C GLN A 810 -7.03 -20.91 35.27
N LYS A 811 -6.99 -21.06 33.94
CA LYS A 811 -7.92 -21.92 33.19
C LYS A 811 -7.55 -23.41 33.21
N GLU A 812 -6.34 -23.76 33.66
CA GLU A 812 -5.85 -25.15 33.71
C GLU A 812 -6.36 -25.95 34.94
N GLY A 813 -7.18 -25.33 35.80
CA GLY A 813 -7.92 -26.06 36.85
C GLY A 813 -7.10 -26.44 38.09
N TYR A 814 -5.98 -25.74 38.35
CA TYR A 814 -5.20 -25.93 39.57
C TYR A 814 -6.03 -25.64 40.84
N SER A 815 -5.69 -26.30 41.96
CA SER A 815 -6.29 -26.00 43.26
C SER A 815 -5.96 -24.56 43.68
N ARG A 816 -6.86 -23.93 44.45
CA ARG A 816 -6.75 -22.50 44.83
C ARG A 816 -5.40 -22.10 45.43
N ASP A 817 -4.80 -22.97 46.26
CA ASP A 817 -3.50 -22.71 46.89
C ASP A 817 -2.35 -22.62 45.87
N TYR A 818 -2.43 -23.40 44.79
CA TYR A 818 -1.43 -23.37 43.69
C TYR A 818 -1.64 -22.18 42.76
N LEU A 819 -2.90 -21.78 42.50
CA LEU A 819 -3.20 -20.57 41.73
C LEU A 819 -2.63 -19.31 42.40
N GLU A 820 -2.62 -19.28 43.73
CA GLU A 820 -2.02 -18.18 44.50
C GLU A 820 -0.50 -18.12 44.35
N LEU A 821 0.19 -19.27 44.42
CA LEU A 821 1.65 -19.35 44.19
C LEU A 821 2.02 -18.93 42.77
N ILE A 822 1.23 -19.37 41.78
CA ILE A 822 1.39 -19.00 40.38
C ILE A 822 1.21 -17.48 40.22
N LYS A 823 0.15 -16.91 40.80
CA LYS A 823 -0.10 -15.46 40.78
C LYS A 823 1.05 -14.65 41.38
N ASN A 824 1.47 -15.00 42.60
CA ASN A 824 2.57 -14.29 43.28
C ASN A 824 3.88 -14.38 42.51
N TYR A 825 4.15 -15.51 41.85
CA TYR A 825 5.31 -15.68 40.97
C TYR A 825 5.26 -14.72 39.77
N PHE A 826 4.15 -14.70 39.03
CA PHE A 826 4.02 -13.83 37.86
C PHE A 826 4.00 -12.34 38.23
N GLU A 827 3.38 -11.96 39.35
CA GLU A 827 3.42 -10.58 39.86
C GLU A 827 4.86 -10.15 40.22
N ALA A 828 5.63 -11.01 40.90
CA ALA A 828 7.02 -10.71 41.26
C ALA A 828 7.94 -10.61 40.03
N VAL A 829 7.75 -11.47 39.03
CA VAL A 829 8.51 -11.40 37.77
C VAL A 829 8.16 -10.13 36.99
N THR A 830 6.87 -9.76 36.94
CA THR A 830 6.42 -8.54 36.26
C THR A 830 6.94 -7.26 36.95
N GLU A 831 6.96 -7.22 38.28
CA GLU A 831 7.57 -6.11 39.04
C GLU A 831 9.09 -6.02 38.82
N TYR A 832 9.77 -7.17 38.72
CA TYR A 832 11.21 -7.20 38.47
C TYR A 832 11.55 -6.68 37.06
N GLU A 833 10.75 -7.02 36.05
CA GLU A 833 10.96 -6.54 34.68
C GLU A 833 10.65 -5.05 34.52
N LYS A 834 9.61 -4.51 35.18
CA LYS A 834 9.31 -3.06 35.16
C LYS A 834 10.40 -2.18 35.77
N ARG A 835 11.33 -2.75 36.56
CA ARG A 835 12.45 -2.04 37.20
C ARG A 835 13.75 -2.10 36.39
N LYS A 836 13.80 -2.90 35.33
CA LYS A 836 14.89 -2.90 34.34
C LYS A 836 14.55 -1.93 33.22
#